data_AF-A0A068NMV4-F1
#
_entry.id   AF-A0A068NMV4-F1
#
_cell.length_a   1.000
_cell.length_b   1.000
_cell.length_c   1.000
_cell.angle_alpha   90.00
_cell.angle_beta   90.00
_cell.angle_gamma   90.00
#
_symmetry.space_group_name_H-M   'P 1'
#
loop_
_entity.id
_entity.type
_entity.pdbx_description
1 polymer ?
#
loop_
_entity_poly.entity_id
_entity_poly.type
_entity_poly.pdbx_seq_one_letter_code
_entity_poly.pdbx_strand_id
1 'polypeptide(L)'
;MNRPAGTVKPETPEVPRGAATWRYRIAGDGGAGWQQLGAQGSADTAKIEGAQATSDTKETRIEGLQSTVQEMVDHPFANYGFALAFDAPVQFGSGQANSGRPRLELELEDAAPKTGADLSVVAIERKGNPGELATFVAHVKNVGTASSPGFSATWYVEDKPGVPQDVSKPLAPGEEATLSTQAAYRNDKSDHRFGSVALRIRPSGPDANPRNDGLSVVTSGRGITVAVSKATAAQLAPQSAEDWVQGQVRLFNDVYLAQSRFSFAPDGVRERVLVNRVMVADLGSVGDASLGDAVVQVASTDPTRFLRSLAMTIGAPSYGAESVSPENNLLSNRGGQDRFPGLMGYGDTRYEGLVPGQVGLPYEAFSNPMFEAIPIEPTGLLSATDVATLNAAFGGPAPVLPKTVLLHVQNQAGEGLDGAELQIFQTQDGKIAKDATSRVTLTTTKGGTALLPGGDSSPFAKLDPTGGNGALLIKATANGVTEWTWLKNWQLIDTASRGNRVAAIMDLRVALPSLPLESETNLAADRIVSDSAGSVPAKLAALIDGSNETEAALGGKPGDWVEIDLGRDRTVGEVDLVADPGSVWTAYDLVTYSTGQRPEEAQRWTQEVDANWSYHNRRDPLSANRVSVAYRGKPRRFRFLRIVNRGRTPGRLAEIKVIPAKVAQ
;
A
#
# COMPACT_ATOMS: atom_id res chain seq x y z
N MET A 1 -22.50 -48.44 52.16
CA MET A 1 -22.95 -47.03 52.12
C MET A 1 -21.95 -46.25 51.29
N ASN A 2 -22.31 -45.95 50.05
CA ASN A 2 -21.48 -45.23 49.09
C ASN A 2 -21.54 -43.72 49.35
N ARG A 3 -20.38 -43.05 49.44
CA ARG A 3 -20.27 -41.60 49.31
C ARG A 3 -20.49 -41.22 47.83
N PRO A 4 -21.17 -40.10 47.51
CA PRO A 4 -21.31 -39.67 46.12
C PRO A 4 -19.96 -39.17 45.60
N ALA A 5 -19.64 -39.60 44.38
CA ALA A 5 -18.50 -39.12 43.62
C ALA A 5 -18.61 -37.60 43.43
N GLY A 6 -17.59 -36.87 43.89
CA GLY A 6 -17.44 -35.46 43.57
C GLY A 6 -17.27 -35.32 42.05
N THR A 7 -18.11 -34.49 41.44
CA THR A 7 -17.94 -34.02 40.07
C THR A 7 -16.62 -33.28 39.99
N VAL A 8 -15.57 -33.96 39.50
CA VAL A 8 -14.34 -33.32 39.04
C VAL A 8 -14.75 -32.39 37.90
N LYS A 9 -14.71 -31.09 38.16
CA LYS A 9 -14.85 -30.07 37.13
C LYS A 9 -13.73 -30.35 36.12
N PRO A 10 -14.01 -30.64 34.85
CA PRO A 10 -12.94 -30.92 33.89
C PRO A 10 -11.99 -29.72 33.88
N GLU A 11 -10.70 -29.98 34.13
CA GLU A 11 -9.67 -28.97 33.99
C GLU A 11 -9.81 -28.38 32.58
N THR A 12 -9.99 -27.06 32.52
CA THR A 12 -10.06 -26.35 31.25
C THR A 12 -8.68 -26.47 30.61
N PRO A 13 -8.52 -27.16 29.47
CA PRO A 13 -7.20 -27.37 28.89
C PRO A 13 -6.56 -26.03 28.52
N GLU A 14 -5.28 -25.83 28.89
CA GLU A 14 -4.55 -24.61 28.52
C GLU A 14 -4.36 -24.53 26.99
N VAL A 15 -4.82 -23.42 26.41
CA VAL A 15 -4.59 -23.10 24.98
C VAL A 15 -3.09 -22.99 24.72
N PRO A 16 -2.53 -23.67 23.70
CA PRO A 16 -1.13 -23.50 23.33
C PRO A 16 -0.81 -22.03 23.09
N ARG A 17 0.27 -21.56 23.71
CA ARG A 17 0.74 -20.18 23.57
C ARG A 17 1.01 -19.90 22.07
N GLY A 18 0.17 -19.07 21.45
CA GLY A 18 0.26 -18.71 20.02
C GLY A 18 -0.85 -19.28 19.12
N ALA A 19 -1.80 -20.05 19.63
CA ALA A 19 -2.97 -20.49 18.85
C ALA A 19 -3.99 -19.34 18.69
N ALA A 20 -4.25 -18.93 17.44
CA ALA A 20 -5.22 -17.89 17.09
C ALA A 20 -6.18 -18.40 15.99
N THR A 21 -7.48 -18.13 16.10
CA THR A 21 -8.42 -18.35 14.98
C THR A 21 -8.12 -17.33 13.86
N TRP A 22 -8.57 -17.60 12.62
CA TRP A 22 -8.57 -16.59 11.55
C TRP A 22 -9.25 -15.29 12.00
N ARG A 23 -10.37 -15.41 12.71
CA ARG A 23 -11.11 -14.27 13.25
C ARG A 23 -10.39 -13.57 14.39
N TYR A 24 -9.66 -14.29 15.25
CA TYR A 24 -8.77 -13.71 16.25
C TYR A 24 -7.66 -12.89 15.57
N ARG A 25 -7.09 -13.39 14.46
CA ARG A 25 -6.05 -12.66 13.70
C ARG A 25 -6.59 -11.38 13.06
N ILE A 26 -7.87 -11.35 12.68
CA ILE A 26 -8.55 -10.15 12.17
C ILE A 26 -8.98 -9.22 13.31
N ALA A 27 -9.36 -9.78 14.46
CA ALA A 27 -9.89 -9.02 15.59
C ALA A 27 -8.81 -8.50 16.56
N GLY A 28 -7.59 -9.03 16.52
CA GLY A 28 -6.51 -8.70 17.46
C GLY A 28 -6.68 -9.32 18.84
N ASP A 29 -5.86 -8.86 19.79
CA ASP A 29 -5.90 -9.32 21.19
C ASP A 29 -7.28 -9.07 21.81
N GLY A 30 -7.96 -10.14 22.23
CA GLY A 30 -9.35 -10.09 22.73
C GLY A 30 -10.40 -10.53 21.71
N GLY A 31 -9.98 -10.87 20.48
CA GLY A 31 -10.83 -11.48 19.47
C GLY A 31 -11.45 -12.77 19.97
N ALA A 32 -12.49 -13.27 19.29
CA ALA A 32 -13.08 -14.56 19.62
C ALA A 32 -11.98 -15.63 19.60
N GLY A 33 -11.47 -15.93 20.79
CA GLY A 33 -10.55 -17.03 21.01
C GLY A 33 -11.26 -18.30 20.59
N TRP A 34 -10.47 -19.30 20.29
CA TRP A 34 -10.91 -20.68 20.29
C TRP A 34 -11.79 -20.91 21.53
N GLN A 35 -13.12 -21.00 21.35
CA GLN A 35 -14.07 -21.25 22.47
C GLN A 35 -13.82 -22.65 23.07
N GLN A 36 -13.04 -23.45 22.35
CA GLN A 36 -12.51 -24.77 22.59
C GLN A 36 -11.14 -24.85 21.91
N LEU A 37 -10.11 -25.49 22.49
CA LEU A 37 -8.75 -25.68 21.91
C LEU A 37 -8.75 -25.92 20.38
N GLY A 38 -8.43 -24.94 19.53
CA GLY A 38 -8.35 -25.20 18.09
C GLY A 38 -9.66 -25.81 17.54
N ALA A 39 -9.62 -26.36 16.32
CA ALA A 39 -10.53 -27.47 16.03
C ALA A 39 -10.16 -28.59 17.03
N GLN A 40 -11.06 -28.99 17.93
CA GLN A 40 -10.77 -30.01 18.95
C GLN A 40 -10.70 -31.40 18.32
N GLY A 41 -9.58 -31.66 17.65
CA GLY A 41 -9.26 -32.96 17.07
C GLY A 41 -10.23 -33.38 15.96
N SER A 42 -10.27 -34.69 15.71
CA SER A 42 -11.00 -35.30 14.59
C SER A 42 -12.51 -35.05 14.57
N ALA A 43 -13.09 -34.51 15.65
CA ALA A 43 -14.52 -34.20 15.75
C ALA A 43 -14.89 -32.87 15.07
N ASP A 44 -13.95 -31.92 15.03
CA ASP A 44 -14.14 -30.58 14.43
C ASP A 44 -13.41 -30.41 13.10
N THR A 45 -12.67 -31.45 12.68
CA THR A 45 -11.98 -31.49 11.40
C THR A 45 -12.59 -32.57 10.52
N ALA A 46 -13.19 -32.18 9.40
CA ALA A 46 -13.52 -33.12 8.34
C ALA A 46 -12.25 -33.40 7.51
N LYS A 47 -11.96 -34.68 7.25
CA LYS A 47 -10.92 -35.03 6.27
C LYS A 47 -11.35 -34.50 4.90
N ILE A 48 -10.45 -33.80 4.23
CA ILE A 48 -10.67 -33.38 2.84
C ILE A 48 -10.39 -34.59 1.94
N GLU A 49 -11.46 -35.17 1.40
CA GLU A 49 -11.32 -36.31 0.49
C GLU A 49 -10.59 -35.89 -0.78
N GLY A 50 -9.63 -36.71 -1.19
CA GLY A 50 -8.77 -36.44 -2.36
C GLY A 50 -7.58 -35.52 -2.08
N ALA A 51 -7.47 -34.90 -0.89
CA ALA A 51 -6.30 -34.11 -0.55
C ALA A 51 -5.06 -34.99 -0.39
N GLN A 52 -3.96 -34.61 -1.05
CA GLN A 52 -2.68 -35.34 -1.00
C GLN A 52 -1.55 -34.37 -0.66
N ALA A 53 -0.78 -34.71 0.38
CA ALA A 53 0.41 -33.97 0.75
C ALA A 53 1.66 -34.69 0.21
N THR A 54 2.49 -33.95 -0.51
CA THR A 54 3.86 -34.34 -0.86
C THR A 54 4.82 -33.40 -0.15
N SER A 55 5.94 -33.92 0.34
CA SER A 55 6.95 -33.11 1.02
C SER A 55 8.34 -33.50 0.56
N ASP A 56 9.19 -32.51 0.35
CA ASP A 56 10.62 -32.69 0.16
C ASP A 56 11.41 -31.89 1.22
N THR A 57 12.72 -31.75 1.04
CA THR A 57 13.59 -31.01 1.97
C THR A 57 13.34 -29.49 2.02
N LYS A 58 12.54 -28.92 1.12
CA LYS A 58 12.35 -27.49 0.91
C LYS A 58 10.89 -27.06 0.97
N GLU A 59 9.95 -27.88 0.49
CA GLU A 59 8.54 -27.54 0.43
C GLU A 59 7.62 -28.71 0.79
N THR A 60 6.44 -28.37 1.31
CA THR A 60 5.29 -29.27 1.42
C THR A 60 4.21 -28.74 0.48
N ARG A 61 3.79 -29.56 -0.48
CA ARG A 61 2.72 -29.26 -1.44
C ARG A 61 1.48 -30.08 -1.09
N ILE A 62 0.32 -29.42 -1.03
CA ILE A 62 -0.98 -30.06 -0.76
C ILE A 62 -1.86 -29.83 -1.99
N GLU A 63 -2.25 -30.90 -2.64
CA GLU A 63 -3.13 -30.90 -3.81
C GLU A 63 -4.50 -31.50 -3.46
N GLY A 64 -5.49 -31.37 -4.36
CA GLY A 64 -6.83 -31.92 -4.16
C GLY A 64 -7.75 -31.06 -3.28
N LEU A 65 -7.44 -29.77 -3.09
CA LEU A 65 -8.22 -28.84 -2.28
C LEU A 65 -9.39 -28.17 -3.03
N GLN A 66 -9.59 -28.47 -4.32
CA GLN A 66 -10.51 -27.75 -5.20
C GLN A 66 -11.94 -27.65 -4.65
N SER A 67 -12.55 -28.78 -4.28
CA SER A 67 -13.95 -28.80 -3.80
C SER A 67 -14.11 -28.00 -2.50
N THR A 68 -13.18 -28.14 -1.57
CA THR A 68 -13.19 -27.41 -0.31
C THR A 68 -12.95 -25.91 -0.50
N VAL A 69 -12.02 -25.52 -1.37
CA VAL A 69 -11.82 -24.10 -1.71
C VAL A 69 -13.05 -23.52 -2.40
N GLN A 70 -13.69 -24.27 -3.30
CA GLN A 70 -14.93 -23.86 -3.94
C GLN A 70 -16.05 -23.67 -2.91
N GLU A 71 -16.20 -24.58 -1.95
CA GLU A 71 -17.14 -24.44 -0.82
C GLU A 71 -16.82 -23.20 0.04
N MET A 72 -15.55 -22.88 0.27
CA MET A 72 -15.16 -21.65 0.97
C MET A 72 -15.50 -20.38 0.17
N VAL A 73 -15.46 -20.44 -1.16
CA VAL A 73 -15.86 -19.33 -2.05
C VAL A 73 -17.38 -19.17 -2.08
N ASP A 74 -18.10 -20.28 -2.16
CA ASP A 74 -19.57 -20.33 -2.21
C ASP A 74 -20.20 -20.07 -0.84
N HIS A 75 -19.52 -20.36 0.26
CA HIS A 75 -20.02 -20.11 1.62
C HIS A 75 -18.93 -19.47 2.49
N PRO A 76 -18.51 -18.22 2.18
CA PRO A 76 -17.41 -17.56 2.88
C PRO A 76 -17.72 -17.35 4.37
N PHE A 77 -19.00 -17.27 4.74
CA PHE A 77 -19.44 -17.17 6.13
C PHE A 77 -19.25 -18.47 6.93
N ALA A 78 -19.02 -19.60 6.26
CA ALA A 78 -18.74 -20.92 6.84
C ALA A 78 -17.27 -21.32 6.70
N ASN A 79 -16.40 -20.44 6.20
CA ASN A 79 -14.98 -20.70 6.08
C ASN A 79 -14.26 -20.52 7.43
N TYR A 80 -13.66 -21.60 7.94
CA TYR A 80 -12.85 -21.61 9.17
C TYR A 80 -11.35 -21.91 8.92
N GLY A 81 -10.94 -22.02 7.65
CA GLY A 81 -9.58 -22.32 7.24
C GLY A 81 -9.27 -23.82 7.15
N PHE A 82 -7.98 -24.14 7.03
CA PHE A 82 -7.46 -25.51 6.97
C PHE A 82 -6.72 -25.87 8.27
N ALA A 83 -6.97 -27.07 8.77
CA ALA A 83 -6.16 -27.68 9.82
C ALA A 83 -5.10 -28.59 9.17
N LEU A 84 -3.82 -28.37 9.50
CA LEU A 84 -2.71 -29.19 9.01
C LEU A 84 -2.09 -29.93 10.20
N ALA A 85 -1.95 -31.25 10.08
CA ALA A 85 -1.34 -32.11 11.07
C ALA A 85 -0.08 -32.79 10.48
N PHE A 86 0.99 -32.85 11.26
CA PHE A 86 2.28 -33.40 10.86
C PHE A 86 2.76 -34.39 11.93
N ASP A 87 3.27 -35.54 11.50
CA ASP A 87 3.77 -36.60 12.40
C ASP A 87 5.15 -36.27 13.01
N ALA A 88 5.78 -35.18 12.55
CA ALA A 88 7.06 -34.68 13.03
C ALA A 88 7.02 -33.15 13.21
N PRO A 89 7.89 -32.58 14.07
CA PRO A 89 8.05 -31.14 14.17
C PRO A 89 8.41 -30.53 12.80
N VAL A 90 7.64 -29.52 12.40
CA VAL A 90 7.83 -28.77 11.15
C VAL A 90 7.95 -27.29 11.47
N GLN A 91 8.71 -26.57 10.66
CA GLN A 91 8.85 -25.12 10.75
C GLN A 91 8.33 -24.48 9.47
N PHE A 92 7.37 -23.56 9.60
CA PHE A 92 6.84 -22.79 8.49
C PHE A 92 7.28 -21.34 8.59
N GLY A 93 7.52 -20.70 7.43
CA GLY A 93 7.50 -19.25 7.36
C GLY A 93 6.12 -18.72 7.73
N SER A 94 6.05 -17.57 8.39
CA SER A 94 4.79 -16.85 8.55
C SER A 94 4.21 -16.53 7.16
N GLY A 95 2.88 -16.40 7.05
CA GLY A 95 2.25 -15.84 5.85
C GLY A 95 2.76 -14.43 5.49
N GLN A 96 3.42 -13.75 6.44
CA GLN A 96 4.03 -12.44 6.27
C GLN A 96 5.54 -12.49 5.96
N ALA A 97 6.13 -13.68 5.82
CA ALA A 97 7.55 -13.81 5.50
C ALA A 97 7.82 -13.46 4.03
N ASN A 98 8.95 -12.80 3.76
CA ASN A 98 9.39 -12.48 2.39
C ASN A 98 9.73 -13.73 1.56
N SER A 99 10.09 -14.83 2.22
CA SER A 99 10.37 -16.12 1.57
C SER A 99 9.86 -17.27 2.44
N GLY A 100 9.58 -18.42 1.81
CA GLY A 100 9.07 -19.60 2.51
C GLY A 100 7.67 -19.44 3.12
N ARG A 101 6.92 -18.39 2.73
CA ARG A 101 5.53 -18.21 3.15
C ARG A 101 4.61 -19.26 2.52
N PRO A 102 3.60 -19.77 3.24
CA PRO A 102 2.55 -20.59 2.67
C PRO A 102 1.85 -19.87 1.51
N ARG A 103 1.50 -20.61 0.46
CA ARG A 103 0.81 -20.10 -0.73
C ARG A 103 -0.38 -20.98 -1.06
N LEU A 104 -1.46 -20.35 -1.52
CA LEU A 104 -2.59 -21.03 -2.15
C LEU A 104 -2.53 -20.72 -3.64
N GLU A 105 -2.26 -21.74 -4.45
CA GLU A 105 -2.24 -21.64 -5.91
C GLU A 105 -3.61 -22.08 -6.43
N LEU A 106 -4.26 -21.20 -7.21
CA LEU A 106 -5.61 -21.41 -7.73
C LEU A 106 -5.59 -21.31 -9.25
N GLU A 107 -6.23 -22.27 -9.90
CA GLU A 107 -6.67 -22.14 -11.28
C GLU A 107 -8.14 -21.70 -11.25
N LEU A 108 -8.45 -20.58 -11.89
CA LEU A 108 -9.77 -19.96 -11.86
C LEU A 108 -10.42 -20.10 -13.24
N GLU A 109 -11.72 -20.35 -13.24
CA GLU A 109 -12.57 -20.28 -14.42
C GLU A 109 -13.69 -19.25 -14.21
N ASP A 110 -14.15 -18.64 -15.30
CA ASP A 110 -15.26 -17.70 -15.23
C ASP A 110 -16.54 -18.44 -14.83
N ALA A 111 -17.17 -17.96 -13.76
CA ALA A 111 -18.47 -18.49 -13.36
C ALA A 111 -19.52 -18.16 -14.43
N ALA A 112 -20.38 -19.15 -14.74
CA ALA A 112 -21.52 -18.91 -15.61
C ALA A 112 -22.42 -17.79 -15.04
N PRO A 113 -23.05 -16.97 -15.89
CA PRO A 113 -24.01 -15.96 -15.43
C PRO A 113 -25.09 -16.60 -14.55
N LYS A 114 -25.18 -16.12 -13.31
CA LYS A 114 -26.17 -16.58 -12.34
C LYS A 114 -27.54 -16.06 -12.77
N THR A 115 -28.51 -16.96 -12.97
CA THR A 115 -29.90 -16.63 -13.36
C THR A 115 -30.88 -17.44 -12.51
N GLY A 116 -32.09 -16.93 -12.30
CA GLY A 116 -33.10 -17.59 -11.47
C GLY A 116 -33.31 -16.89 -10.13
N ALA A 117 -33.82 -17.61 -9.13
CA ALA A 117 -34.00 -17.10 -7.78
C ALA A 117 -32.64 -16.96 -7.08
N ASP A 118 -32.44 -15.87 -6.34
CA ASP A 118 -31.19 -15.60 -5.61
C ASP A 118 -31.53 -14.81 -4.34
N LEU A 119 -31.44 -15.46 -3.18
CA LEU A 119 -31.72 -14.85 -1.88
C LEU A 119 -30.43 -14.32 -1.25
N SER A 120 -30.35 -13.00 -1.08
CA SER A 120 -29.21 -12.34 -0.45
C SER A 120 -29.56 -11.77 0.91
N VAL A 121 -28.69 -11.98 1.90
CA VAL A 121 -28.70 -11.21 3.15
C VAL A 121 -27.98 -9.87 2.88
N VAL A 122 -28.75 -8.86 2.46
CA VAL A 122 -28.19 -7.62 1.90
C VAL A 122 -27.70 -6.61 2.94
N ALA A 123 -28.23 -6.65 4.17
CA ALA A 123 -27.83 -5.77 5.26
C ALA A 123 -28.21 -6.35 6.63
N ILE A 124 -27.47 -5.94 7.67
CA ILE A 124 -27.85 -6.13 9.07
C ILE A 124 -27.77 -4.75 9.74
N GLU A 125 -28.93 -4.13 9.94
CA GLU A 125 -29.06 -2.83 10.60
C GLU A 125 -29.01 -2.99 12.13
N ARG A 126 -28.28 -2.12 12.81
CA ARG A 126 -28.27 -2.05 14.28
C ARG A 126 -29.22 -0.95 14.77
N LYS A 127 -30.25 -1.31 15.52
CA LYS A 127 -31.18 -0.38 16.21
C LYS A 127 -30.97 -0.41 17.72
N GLY A 128 -30.78 0.75 18.33
CA GLY A 128 -30.64 0.91 19.78
C GLY A 128 -29.41 1.73 20.18
N ASN A 129 -29.32 2.06 21.47
CA ASN A 129 -28.24 2.88 22.01
C ASN A 129 -27.03 2.03 22.44
N PRO A 130 -25.80 2.57 22.38
CA PRO A 130 -24.61 1.99 22.99
C PRO A 130 -24.78 1.52 24.44
N GLY A 131 -24.27 0.32 24.75
CA GLY A 131 -24.20 -0.19 26.14
C GLY A 131 -25.42 -0.98 26.62
N GLU A 132 -26.40 -1.22 25.75
CA GLU A 132 -27.61 -1.98 26.03
C GLU A 132 -27.75 -3.21 25.10
N LEU A 133 -28.85 -3.96 25.25
CA LEU A 133 -29.29 -4.91 24.23
C LEU A 133 -29.72 -4.12 22.99
N ALA A 134 -29.03 -4.31 21.87
CA ALA A 134 -29.43 -3.75 20.58
C ALA A 134 -30.28 -4.75 19.81
N THR A 135 -31.25 -4.23 19.06
CA THR A 135 -32.02 -5.00 18.09
C THR A 135 -31.30 -4.97 16.75
N PHE A 136 -30.88 -6.13 16.27
CA PHE A 136 -30.30 -6.29 14.94
C PHE A 136 -31.41 -6.71 13.98
N VAL A 137 -31.53 -6.03 12.85
CA VAL A 137 -32.53 -6.29 11.82
C VAL A 137 -31.82 -6.70 10.53
N ALA A 138 -31.99 -7.94 10.11
CA ALA A 138 -31.47 -8.43 8.85
C ALA A 138 -32.49 -8.22 7.74
N HIS A 139 -32.00 -7.81 6.58
CA HIS A 139 -32.77 -7.63 5.35
C HIS A 139 -32.41 -8.76 4.40
N VAL A 140 -33.37 -9.62 4.08
CA VAL A 140 -33.23 -10.72 3.12
C VAL A 140 -34.02 -10.37 1.87
N LYS A 141 -33.34 -10.24 0.74
CA LYS A 141 -33.93 -9.78 -0.52
C LYS A 141 -33.69 -10.81 -1.61
N ASN A 142 -34.70 -11.04 -2.45
CA ASN A 142 -34.49 -11.77 -3.68
C ASN A 142 -33.83 -10.85 -4.72
N VAL A 143 -32.53 -10.98 -4.92
CA VAL A 143 -31.74 -10.20 -5.89
C VAL A 143 -31.69 -10.86 -7.28
N GLY A 144 -32.34 -12.02 -7.42
CA GLY A 144 -32.39 -12.78 -8.66
C GLY A 144 -33.44 -12.28 -9.65
N THR A 145 -33.62 -13.05 -10.72
CA THR A 145 -34.56 -12.77 -11.82
C THR A 145 -35.85 -13.61 -11.77
N ALA A 146 -35.96 -14.55 -10.83
CA ALA A 146 -37.16 -15.38 -10.64
C ALA A 146 -37.60 -15.43 -9.17
N SER A 147 -38.86 -15.81 -8.91
CA SER A 147 -39.40 -15.92 -7.56
C SER A 147 -38.72 -17.02 -6.74
N SER A 148 -38.45 -16.77 -5.46
CA SER A 148 -37.92 -17.75 -4.51
C SER A 148 -39.05 -18.39 -3.69
N PRO A 149 -38.99 -19.69 -3.33
CA PRO A 149 -40.09 -20.39 -2.65
C PRO A 149 -40.20 -20.15 -1.13
N GLY A 150 -39.14 -19.66 -0.47
CA GLY A 150 -39.02 -19.50 0.98
C GLY A 150 -37.65 -19.96 1.49
N PHE A 151 -37.35 -19.76 2.78
CA PHE A 151 -36.04 -20.10 3.35
C PHE A 151 -36.10 -20.30 4.87
N SER A 152 -35.12 -21.02 5.43
CA SER A 152 -34.89 -21.11 6.88
C SER A 152 -33.73 -20.21 7.27
N ALA A 153 -33.86 -19.42 8.34
CA ALA A 153 -32.89 -18.42 8.74
C ALA A 153 -32.37 -18.67 10.16
N THR A 154 -31.06 -18.61 10.37
CA THR A 154 -30.44 -18.79 11.69
C THR A 154 -29.56 -17.60 12.02
N TRP A 155 -29.85 -16.96 13.14
CA TRP A 155 -28.98 -15.94 13.72
C TRP A 155 -27.80 -16.58 14.44
N TYR A 156 -26.62 -15.98 14.31
CA TYR A 156 -25.41 -16.34 15.04
C TYR A 156 -24.94 -15.12 15.82
N VAL A 157 -24.80 -15.26 17.13
CA VAL A 157 -24.27 -14.21 18.02
C VAL A 157 -23.00 -14.74 18.65
N GLU A 158 -21.87 -14.06 18.42
CA GLU A 158 -20.53 -14.54 18.83
C GLU A 158 -20.28 -15.98 18.36
N ASP A 159 -20.64 -16.25 17.11
CA ASP A 159 -20.57 -17.56 16.44
C ASP A 159 -21.43 -18.68 17.04
N LYS A 160 -22.32 -18.36 17.98
CA LYS A 160 -23.27 -19.32 18.54
C LYS A 160 -24.58 -19.31 17.75
N PRO A 161 -25.01 -20.44 17.17
CA PRO A 161 -26.28 -20.52 16.46
C PRO A 161 -27.44 -20.36 17.44
N GLY A 162 -28.41 -19.53 17.05
CA GLY A 162 -29.72 -19.45 17.67
C GLY A 162 -30.68 -20.52 17.14
N VAL A 163 -31.96 -20.36 17.47
CA VAL A 163 -33.02 -21.22 16.94
C VAL A 163 -33.34 -20.82 15.50
N PRO A 164 -33.39 -21.77 14.53
CA PRO A 164 -33.83 -21.50 13.17
C PRO A 164 -35.25 -20.91 13.11
N GLN A 165 -35.46 -19.97 12.20
CA GLN A 165 -36.74 -19.33 11.92
C GLN A 165 -37.12 -19.58 10.46
N ASP A 166 -38.26 -20.22 10.23
CA ASP A 166 -38.72 -20.51 8.87
C ASP A 166 -39.55 -19.35 8.30
N VAL A 167 -39.20 -18.93 7.09
CA VAL A 167 -39.92 -17.93 6.30
C VAL A 167 -40.55 -18.64 5.10
N SER A 168 -41.84 -18.96 5.21
CA SER A 168 -42.58 -19.69 4.18
C SER A 168 -43.11 -18.80 3.04
N LYS A 169 -42.91 -17.48 3.14
CA LYS A 169 -43.39 -16.52 2.14
C LYS A 169 -42.44 -16.53 0.93
N PRO A 170 -42.92 -16.79 -0.29
CA PRO A 170 -42.13 -16.58 -1.50
C PRO A 170 -41.75 -15.10 -1.65
N LEU A 171 -40.53 -14.82 -2.12
CA LEU A 171 -40.10 -13.46 -2.44
C LEU A 171 -39.98 -13.31 -3.95
N ALA A 172 -40.74 -12.39 -4.54
CA ALA A 172 -40.57 -11.98 -5.94
C ALA A 172 -39.23 -11.25 -6.15
N PRO A 173 -38.70 -11.15 -7.38
CA PRO A 173 -37.52 -10.34 -7.67
C PRO A 173 -37.62 -8.92 -7.10
N GLY A 174 -36.63 -8.52 -6.30
CA GLY A 174 -36.57 -7.23 -5.61
C GLY A 174 -37.36 -7.16 -4.29
N GLU A 175 -38.16 -8.17 -3.95
CA GLU A 175 -38.92 -8.23 -2.70
C GLU A 175 -38.02 -8.59 -1.51
N GLU A 176 -38.34 -8.05 -0.33
CA GLU A 176 -37.55 -8.18 0.88
C GLU A 176 -38.39 -8.70 2.06
N ALA A 177 -37.78 -9.53 2.90
CA ALA A 177 -38.24 -9.91 4.22
C ALA A 177 -37.26 -9.38 5.29
N THR A 178 -37.78 -9.02 6.46
CA THR A 178 -36.95 -8.62 7.60
C THR A 178 -37.06 -9.62 8.73
N LEU A 179 -35.94 -9.86 9.39
CA LEU A 179 -35.81 -10.72 10.55
C LEU A 179 -35.11 -9.92 11.65
N SER A 180 -35.39 -10.22 12.91
CA SER A 180 -34.72 -9.51 14.01
C SER A 180 -34.27 -10.42 15.13
N THR A 181 -33.21 -10.01 15.80
CA THR A 181 -32.70 -10.63 17.03
C THR A 181 -32.22 -9.55 17.99
N GLN A 182 -32.12 -9.88 19.28
CA GLN A 182 -31.49 -9.03 20.27
C GLN A 182 -30.13 -9.61 20.66
N ALA A 183 -29.10 -8.77 20.67
CA ALA A 183 -27.78 -9.14 21.13
C ALA A 183 -27.13 -8.01 21.92
N ALA A 184 -26.20 -8.35 22.80
CA ALA A 184 -25.46 -7.36 23.57
C ALA A 184 -24.63 -6.48 22.64
N TYR A 185 -24.80 -5.16 22.74
CA TYR A 185 -24.00 -4.20 21.99
C TYR A 185 -22.92 -3.62 22.90
N ARG A 186 -21.69 -4.12 22.73
CA ARG A 186 -20.51 -3.56 23.37
C ARG A 186 -20.03 -2.39 22.52
N ASN A 187 -20.18 -1.17 23.01
CA ASN A 187 -19.57 -0.01 22.36
C ASN A 187 -18.19 0.24 22.96
N ASP A 188 -17.19 -0.48 22.46
CA ASP A 188 -15.80 -0.20 22.82
C ASP A 188 -15.29 0.98 21.99
N LYS A 189 -15.18 2.15 22.62
CA LYS A 189 -14.72 3.38 21.94
C LYS A 189 -13.29 3.31 21.40
N SER A 190 -12.53 2.28 21.77
CA SER A 190 -11.10 2.13 21.46
C SER A 190 -10.78 1.00 20.49
N ASP A 191 -11.72 0.06 20.28
CA ASP A 191 -11.53 -1.09 19.40
C ASP A 191 -12.86 -1.66 18.88
N HIS A 192 -13.18 -1.40 17.62
CA HIS A 192 -14.43 -1.86 16.99
C HIS A 192 -14.29 -3.21 16.31
N ARG A 193 -13.22 -3.97 16.57
CA ARG A 193 -13.01 -5.28 15.95
C ARG A 193 -13.77 -6.41 16.63
N PHE A 194 -14.31 -6.17 17.82
CA PHE A 194 -14.92 -7.19 18.65
C PHE A 194 -16.44 -7.30 18.50
N GLY A 195 -16.89 -8.54 18.68
CA GLY A 195 -18.28 -8.97 18.71
C GLY A 195 -18.93 -9.11 17.33
N SER A 196 -19.53 -10.26 17.07
CA SER A 196 -20.16 -10.56 15.78
C SER A 196 -21.64 -10.90 15.91
N VAL A 197 -22.41 -10.42 14.94
CA VAL A 197 -23.77 -10.86 14.67
C VAL A 197 -23.85 -11.24 13.20
N ALA A 198 -24.38 -12.43 12.92
CA ALA A 198 -24.59 -12.89 11.55
C ALA A 198 -25.98 -13.46 11.37
N LEU A 199 -26.52 -13.32 10.16
CA LEU A 199 -27.65 -14.11 9.69
C LEU A 199 -27.15 -15.02 8.58
N ARG A 200 -27.52 -16.30 8.65
CA ARG A 200 -27.36 -17.26 7.56
C ARG A 200 -28.71 -17.81 7.18
N ILE A 201 -28.98 -17.94 5.89
CA ILE A 201 -30.20 -18.53 5.36
C ILE A 201 -29.89 -19.83 4.64
N ARG A 202 -30.91 -20.67 4.53
CA ARG A 202 -30.95 -21.87 3.70
C ARG A 202 -32.19 -21.78 2.83
N PRO A 203 -32.06 -21.44 1.54
CA PRO A 203 -33.17 -21.43 0.61
C PRO A 203 -33.85 -22.81 0.54
N SER A 204 -35.18 -22.83 0.46
CA SER A 204 -35.97 -24.07 0.34
C SER A 204 -36.01 -24.63 -1.09
N GLY A 205 -35.35 -23.95 -2.03
CA GLY A 205 -35.30 -24.32 -3.45
C GLY A 205 -33.99 -23.84 -4.10
N PRO A 206 -33.94 -23.77 -5.45
CA PRO A 206 -32.76 -23.29 -6.16
C PRO A 206 -32.36 -21.89 -5.73
N ASP A 207 -31.06 -21.69 -5.56
CA ASP A 207 -30.45 -20.40 -5.29
C ASP A 207 -29.27 -20.21 -6.25
N ALA A 208 -29.25 -19.07 -6.94
CA ALA A 208 -28.26 -18.81 -7.97
C ALA A 208 -26.90 -18.46 -7.37
N ASN A 209 -26.84 -17.94 -6.13
CA ASN A 209 -25.64 -17.40 -5.54
C ASN A 209 -25.48 -17.73 -4.04
N PRO A 210 -25.07 -18.96 -3.68
CA PRO A 210 -24.90 -19.37 -2.27
C PRO A 210 -23.96 -18.47 -1.43
N ARG A 211 -23.12 -17.65 -2.09
CA ARG A 211 -22.17 -16.72 -1.46
C ARG A 211 -22.83 -15.61 -0.66
N ASN A 212 -24.05 -15.23 -1.01
CA ASN A 212 -24.80 -14.15 -0.37
C ASN A 212 -25.90 -14.66 0.59
N ASP A 213 -26.02 -15.98 0.78
CA ASP A 213 -26.89 -16.64 1.78
C ASP A 213 -26.49 -16.31 3.24
N GLY A 214 -25.46 -15.51 3.47
CA GLY A 214 -25.06 -15.15 4.81
C GLY A 214 -24.26 -13.86 4.87
N LEU A 215 -24.57 -13.07 5.91
CA LEU A 215 -23.87 -11.85 6.22
C LEU A 215 -23.48 -11.85 7.70
N SER A 216 -22.23 -11.50 7.97
CA SER A 216 -21.71 -11.28 9.31
C SER A 216 -21.26 -9.84 9.44
N VAL A 217 -21.68 -9.17 10.49
CA VAL A 217 -21.27 -7.79 10.82
C VAL A 217 -20.60 -7.76 12.18
N VAL A 218 -19.67 -6.81 12.35
CA VAL A 218 -19.05 -6.53 13.64
C VAL A 218 -19.97 -5.59 14.40
N THR A 219 -20.40 -5.99 15.59
CA THR A 219 -21.43 -5.28 16.37
C THR A 219 -21.02 -3.87 16.76
N SER A 220 -19.72 -3.64 16.94
CA SER A 220 -19.10 -2.37 17.28
C SER A 220 -18.78 -1.51 16.05
N GLY A 221 -18.94 -2.05 14.85
CA GLY A 221 -18.56 -1.35 13.63
C GLY A 221 -19.36 -0.06 13.40
N ARG A 222 -18.75 0.85 12.64
CA ARG A 222 -19.38 2.08 12.16
C ARG A 222 -20.39 1.75 11.07
N GLY A 223 -21.64 2.12 11.32
CA GLY A 223 -22.73 2.03 10.34
C GLY A 223 -22.53 3.02 9.21
N ILE A 224 -22.66 2.53 7.97
CA ILE A 224 -22.67 3.37 6.77
C ILE A 224 -23.91 3.11 5.93
N THR A 225 -24.34 4.14 5.23
CA THR A 225 -25.32 4.01 4.15
C THR A 225 -24.62 4.23 2.81
N VAL A 226 -24.87 3.34 1.84
CA VAL A 226 -24.25 3.40 0.52
C VAL A 226 -25.28 3.76 -0.54
N ALA A 227 -25.06 4.87 -1.25
CA ALA A 227 -25.87 5.30 -2.37
C ALA A 227 -25.17 4.98 -3.70
N VAL A 228 -25.73 4.07 -4.47
CA VAL A 228 -25.21 3.64 -5.78
C VAL A 228 -26.01 4.33 -6.89
N SER A 229 -25.33 4.93 -7.86
CA SER A 229 -26.03 5.54 -9.00
C SER A 229 -26.76 4.47 -9.82
N LYS A 230 -27.91 4.81 -10.42
CA LYS A 230 -28.64 3.88 -11.32
C LYS A 230 -27.75 3.37 -12.47
N ALA A 231 -26.90 4.25 -13.03
CA ALA A 231 -25.98 3.88 -14.11
C ALA A 231 -24.92 2.87 -13.64
N THR A 232 -24.35 3.07 -12.46
CA THR A 232 -23.39 2.13 -11.86
C THR A 232 -24.04 0.81 -11.52
N ALA A 233 -25.25 0.83 -10.94
CA ALA A 233 -25.99 -0.39 -10.62
C ALA A 233 -26.27 -1.23 -11.88
N ALA A 234 -26.59 -0.60 -13.01
CA ALA A 234 -26.76 -1.30 -14.28
C ALA A 234 -25.46 -1.92 -14.81
N GLN A 235 -24.31 -1.29 -14.58
CA GLN A 235 -22.99 -1.82 -14.97
C GLN A 235 -22.52 -3.00 -14.13
N LEU A 236 -23.05 -3.17 -12.92
CA LEU A 236 -22.72 -4.30 -12.04
C LEU A 236 -23.41 -5.60 -12.46
N ALA A 237 -24.49 -5.52 -13.25
CA ALA A 237 -25.24 -6.69 -13.67
C ALA A 237 -24.34 -7.73 -14.37
N PRO A 238 -24.52 -9.04 -14.10
CA PRO A 238 -25.63 -9.64 -13.35
C PRO A 238 -25.50 -9.57 -11.82
N GLN A 239 -24.40 -9.05 -11.27
CA GLN A 239 -24.25 -8.89 -9.81
C GLN A 239 -25.14 -7.74 -9.30
N SER A 240 -25.79 -7.95 -8.16
CA SER A 240 -26.56 -6.89 -7.50
C SER A 240 -25.65 -5.81 -6.90
N ALA A 241 -26.15 -4.59 -6.77
CA ALA A 241 -25.41 -3.50 -6.13
C ALA A 241 -25.09 -3.82 -4.66
N GLU A 242 -26.03 -4.47 -3.97
CA GLU A 242 -25.93 -4.92 -2.60
C GLU A 242 -24.78 -5.93 -2.41
N ASP A 243 -24.73 -6.98 -3.25
CA ASP A 243 -23.67 -8.00 -3.15
C ASP A 243 -22.29 -7.42 -3.48
N TRP A 244 -22.22 -6.51 -4.46
CA TRP A 244 -20.97 -5.83 -4.79
C TRP A 244 -20.47 -4.98 -3.61
N VAL A 245 -21.35 -4.14 -3.03
CA VAL A 245 -21.01 -3.29 -1.87
C VAL A 245 -20.57 -4.14 -0.68
N GLN A 246 -21.30 -5.20 -0.34
CA GLN A 246 -20.93 -6.08 0.77
C GLN A 246 -19.58 -6.78 0.52
N GLY A 247 -19.32 -7.19 -0.73
CA GLY A 247 -18.02 -7.73 -1.13
C GLY A 247 -16.88 -6.73 -0.92
N GLN A 248 -17.07 -5.47 -1.31
CA GLN A 248 -16.06 -4.42 -1.12
C GLN A 248 -15.86 -4.07 0.36
N VAL A 249 -16.91 -3.98 1.16
CA VAL A 249 -16.80 -3.69 2.60
C VAL A 249 -16.11 -4.84 3.35
N ARG A 250 -16.37 -6.09 2.96
CA ARG A 250 -15.64 -7.25 3.49
C ARG A 250 -14.16 -7.18 3.15
N LEU A 251 -13.82 -6.90 1.88
CA LEU A 251 -12.43 -6.68 1.46
C LEU A 251 -11.77 -5.56 2.26
N PHE A 252 -12.49 -4.46 2.48
CA PHE A 252 -11.99 -3.32 3.26
C PHE A 252 -11.68 -3.72 4.71
N ASN A 253 -12.61 -4.37 5.40
CA ASN A 253 -12.44 -4.80 6.79
C ASN A 253 -11.32 -5.85 6.94
N ASP A 254 -11.35 -6.90 6.12
CA ASP A 254 -10.52 -8.09 6.32
C ASP A 254 -9.11 -7.94 5.74
N VAL A 255 -8.93 -7.05 4.76
CA VAL A 255 -7.66 -6.82 4.08
C VAL A 255 -7.12 -5.44 4.37
N TYR A 256 -7.79 -4.37 3.94
CA TYR A 256 -7.24 -3.01 4.07
C TYR A 256 -7.09 -2.58 5.53
N LEU A 257 -8.11 -2.77 6.36
CA LEU A 257 -8.04 -2.39 7.77
C LEU A 257 -7.18 -3.37 8.58
N ALA A 258 -7.36 -4.69 8.41
CA ALA A 258 -6.68 -5.69 9.24
C ALA A 258 -5.23 -6.02 8.83
N GLN A 259 -4.84 -5.83 7.56
CA GLN A 259 -3.50 -6.17 7.06
C GLN A 259 -2.59 -4.96 6.83
N SER A 260 -3.11 -3.73 6.89
CA SER A 260 -2.28 -2.52 6.98
C SER A 260 -1.65 -2.39 8.36
N ARG A 261 -0.60 -3.18 8.56
CA ARG A 261 0.13 -3.30 9.83
C ARG A 261 1.41 -2.50 9.76
N PHE A 262 1.82 -2.00 10.91
CA PHE A 262 3.04 -1.21 11.10
C PHE A 262 3.62 -1.47 12.49
N SER A 263 4.84 -1.02 12.77
CA SER A 263 5.50 -1.21 14.07
C SER A 263 4.68 -0.67 15.26
N PHE A 264 3.92 0.41 15.05
CA PHE A 264 3.04 1.02 16.06
C PHE A 264 1.59 0.51 16.01
N ALA A 265 1.25 -0.29 15.00
CA ALA A 265 -0.07 -0.86 14.77
C ALA A 265 0.08 -2.31 14.27
N PRO A 266 0.60 -3.24 15.10
CA PRO A 266 0.88 -4.63 14.69
C PRO A 266 -0.39 -5.41 14.27
N ASP A 267 -1.52 -4.88 14.69
CA ASP A 267 -2.87 -5.40 14.59
C ASP A 267 -3.71 -4.71 13.51
N GLY A 268 -3.12 -3.72 12.83
CA GLY A 268 -3.76 -2.90 11.81
C GLY A 268 -4.66 -1.80 12.38
N VAL A 269 -5.68 -1.44 11.60
CA VAL A 269 -6.71 -0.48 12.00
C VAL A 269 -7.73 -1.15 12.91
N ARG A 270 -8.12 -0.46 13.99
CA ARG A 270 -9.08 -0.93 15.00
C ARG A 270 -10.55 -0.66 14.67
N GLU A 271 -10.82 0.17 13.67
CA GLU A 271 -12.18 0.41 13.17
C GLU A 271 -12.68 -0.75 12.29
N ARG A 272 -13.98 -1.00 12.28
CA ARG A 272 -14.67 -1.88 11.32
C ARG A 272 -15.91 -1.19 10.80
N VAL A 273 -16.27 -1.51 9.57
CA VAL A 273 -17.46 -0.93 8.92
C VAL A 273 -18.55 -1.97 8.80
N LEU A 274 -19.81 -1.56 9.00
CA LEU A 274 -20.97 -2.35 8.64
C LEU A 274 -21.93 -1.54 7.78
N VAL A 275 -22.56 -2.21 6.81
CA VAL A 275 -23.53 -1.58 5.91
C VAL A 275 -24.91 -1.65 6.55
N ASN A 276 -25.45 -0.49 6.93
CA ASN A 276 -26.83 -0.37 7.40
C ASN A 276 -27.81 -0.48 6.23
N ARG A 277 -27.47 0.15 5.11
CA ARG A 277 -28.35 0.21 3.94
C ARG A 277 -27.58 0.44 2.65
N VAL A 278 -28.05 -0.18 1.57
CA VAL A 278 -27.67 0.15 0.20
C VAL A 278 -28.91 0.69 -0.52
N MET A 279 -28.75 1.80 -1.25
CA MET A 279 -29.81 2.39 -2.06
C MET A 279 -29.34 2.65 -3.48
N VAL A 280 -30.21 2.39 -4.45
CA VAL A 280 -29.99 2.78 -5.84
C VAL A 280 -30.78 4.07 -6.11
N ALA A 281 -30.07 5.18 -6.32
CA ALA A 281 -30.67 6.52 -6.38
C ALA A 281 -29.93 7.46 -7.34
N ASP A 282 -30.53 8.61 -7.63
CA ASP A 282 -29.85 9.70 -8.34
C ASP A 282 -29.01 10.50 -7.34
N LEU A 283 -27.68 10.42 -7.43
CA LEU A 283 -26.75 10.86 -6.39
C LEU A 283 -26.90 12.34 -5.99
N GLY A 284 -27.30 13.23 -6.91
CA GLY A 284 -27.52 14.65 -6.64
C GLY A 284 -28.69 14.95 -5.69
N SER A 285 -29.48 13.94 -5.30
CA SER A 285 -30.65 14.06 -4.42
C SER A 285 -30.45 13.48 -3.01
N VAL A 286 -29.29 12.84 -2.76
CA VAL A 286 -28.99 12.20 -1.46
C VAL A 286 -28.24 13.23 -0.60
N GLY A 287 -28.97 13.91 0.30
CA GLY A 287 -28.35 14.85 1.24
C GLY A 287 -27.74 14.14 2.45
N ASP A 288 -26.56 14.59 2.90
CA ASP A 288 -25.85 14.03 4.07
C ASP A 288 -26.66 14.05 5.38
N ALA A 289 -27.64 14.94 5.50
CA ALA A 289 -28.39 15.16 6.74
C ALA A 289 -29.65 14.30 6.92
N SER A 290 -30.14 13.60 5.88
CA SER A 290 -31.46 12.93 5.93
C SER A 290 -31.44 11.48 6.44
N LEU A 291 -30.26 10.88 6.64
CA LEU A 291 -30.13 9.44 6.91
C LEU A 291 -29.51 9.10 8.28
N GLY A 292 -29.00 10.08 9.04
CA GLY A 292 -28.41 9.87 10.37
C GLY A 292 -27.07 9.10 10.40
N ASP A 293 -26.73 8.39 9.33
CA ASP A 293 -25.49 7.64 9.12
C ASP A 293 -24.51 8.37 8.19
N ALA A 294 -23.24 7.97 8.22
CA ALA A 294 -22.26 8.42 7.23
C ALA A 294 -22.58 7.81 5.85
N VAL A 295 -22.68 8.67 4.82
CA VAL A 295 -23.09 8.27 3.46
C VAL A 295 -21.88 8.10 2.56
N VAL A 296 -21.83 6.99 1.81
CA VAL A 296 -20.83 6.74 0.75
C VAL A 296 -21.54 6.76 -0.60
N GLN A 297 -21.13 7.66 -1.50
CA GLN A 297 -21.67 7.73 -2.84
C GLN A 297 -20.82 6.93 -3.84
N VAL A 298 -21.48 6.14 -4.69
CA VAL A 298 -20.84 5.25 -5.68
C VAL A 298 -21.28 5.63 -7.09
N ALA A 299 -20.35 6.24 -7.83
CA ALA A 299 -20.57 6.70 -9.20
C ALA A 299 -19.83 5.87 -10.28
N SER A 300 -19.05 4.86 -9.88
CA SER A 300 -18.32 3.98 -10.78
C SER A 300 -18.16 2.58 -10.19
N THR A 301 -17.98 1.58 -11.05
CA THR A 301 -17.68 0.19 -10.66
C THR A 301 -16.22 -0.05 -10.24
N ASP A 302 -15.36 0.98 -10.31
CA ASP A 302 -13.96 0.93 -9.85
C ASP A 302 -13.89 0.70 -8.32
N PRO A 303 -13.41 -0.47 -7.86
CA PRO A 303 -13.28 -0.78 -6.44
C PRO A 303 -12.39 0.21 -5.69
N THR A 304 -11.32 0.70 -6.32
CA THR A 304 -10.34 1.59 -5.68
C THR A 304 -10.99 2.91 -5.28
N ARG A 305 -11.84 3.47 -6.15
CA ARG A 305 -12.59 4.70 -5.87
C ARG A 305 -13.57 4.50 -4.73
N PHE A 306 -14.29 3.39 -4.72
CA PHE A 306 -15.21 3.06 -3.64
C PHE A 306 -14.48 2.93 -2.30
N LEU A 307 -13.41 2.14 -2.25
CA LEU A 307 -12.64 1.90 -1.03
C LEU A 307 -11.99 3.19 -0.51
N ARG A 308 -11.51 4.08 -1.41
CA ARG A 308 -11.01 5.41 -1.03
C ARG A 308 -12.12 6.28 -0.43
N SER A 309 -13.29 6.35 -1.07
CA SER A 309 -14.44 7.08 -0.53
C SER A 309 -14.84 6.53 0.84
N LEU A 310 -14.87 5.20 0.98
CA LEU A 310 -15.15 4.53 2.23
C LEU A 310 -14.14 4.90 3.33
N ALA A 311 -12.84 4.86 3.03
CA ALA A 311 -11.78 5.26 3.95
C ALA A 311 -11.96 6.72 4.42
N MET A 312 -12.24 7.65 3.50
CA MET A 312 -12.50 9.06 3.86
C MET A 312 -13.75 9.21 4.74
N THR A 313 -14.84 8.50 4.40
CA THR A 313 -16.08 8.52 5.19
C THR A 313 -15.85 8.06 6.63
N ILE A 314 -14.93 7.12 6.86
CA ILE A 314 -14.60 6.66 8.21
C ILE A 314 -13.51 7.49 8.91
N GLY A 315 -12.93 8.48 8.25
CA GLY A 315 -11.99 9.45 8.84
C GLY A 315 -10.54 9.36 8.36
N ALA A 316 -10.25 8.58 7.31
CA ALA A 316 -8.92 8.63 6.69
C ALA A 316 -8.68 10.01 6.06
N PRO A 317 -7.47 10.56 6.15
CA PRO A 317 -7.20 11.88 5.60
C PRO A 317 -7.26 11.87 4.07
N SER A 318 -7.68 12.99 3.49
CA SER A 318 -7.61 13.21 2.04
C SER A 318 -6.39 14.06 1.69
N TYR A 319 -5.19 13.54 1.95
CA TYR A 319 -3.95 14.18 1.49
C TYR A 319 -3.73 14.00 -0.02
N GLY A 320 -4.77 13.70 -0.80
CA GLY A 320 -4.69 13.69 -2.27
C GLY A 320 -4.23 15.04 -2.84
N ALA A 321 -4.48 16.15 -2.13
CA ALA A 321 -3.92 17.45 -2.45
C ALA A 321 -2.40 17.55 -2.19
N GLU A 322 -1.79 16.68 -1.38
CA GLU A 322 -0.32 16.60 -1.23
C GLU A 322 0.33 15.84 -2.42
N SER A 323 -0.47 15.21 -3.29
CA SER A 323 0.02 14.71 -4.58
C SER A 323 0.22 15.89 -5.53
N VAL A 324 1.46 16.41 -5.54
CA VAL A 324 1.79 17.61 -6.31
C VAL A 324 1.84 17.26 -7.78
N SER A 325 0.91 17.83 -8.56
CA SER A 325 0.94 17.77 -10.02
C SER A 325 1.97 18.76 -10.56
N PRO A 326 2.87 18.35 -11.47
CA PRO A 326 3.73 19.27 -12.19
C PRO A 326 2.89 20.06 -13.21
N GLU A 327 2.19 21.11 -12.78
CA GLU A 327 1.52 22.04 -13.70
C GLU A 327 2.44 23.22 -14.07
N ASN A 328 2.85 23.25 -15.34
CA ASN A 328 3.22 24.42 -16.17
C ASN A 328 4.02 25.58 -15.54
N ASN A 329 4.91 25.34 -14.58
CA ASN A 329 5.79 26.37 -14.06
C ASN A 329 7.22 25.89 -13.83
N LEU A 330 8.17 26.76 -14.21
CA LEU A 330 9.63 26.61 -14.11
C LEU A 330 10.16 26.22 -12.72
N LEU A 331 9.33 26.28 -11.66
CA LEU A 331 9.72 25.93 -10.30
C LEU A 331 9.47 24.44 -9.94
N SER A 332 8.67 23.67 -10.69
CA SER A 332 8.35 22.29 -10.29
C SER A 332 8.12 21.31 -11.44
N ASN A 333 8.99 21.31 -12.46
CA ASN A 333 9.09 20.19 -13.41
C ASN A 333 9.51 18.86 -12.75
N ARG A 334 9.97 18.98 -11.50
CA ARG A 334 10.32 17.92 -10.55
C ARG A 334 9.04 17.50 -9.79
N GLY A 335 8.47 16.36 -10.15
CA GLY A 335 7.24 15.82 -9.55
C GLY A 335 7.35 15.56 -8.04
N GLY A 336 6.22 15.30 -7.40
CA GLY A 336 6.13 14.94 -5.98
C GLY A 336 5.40 13.61 -5.76
N GLN A 337 5.61 12.62 -6.62
CA GLN A 337 4.94 11.33 -6.52
C GLN A 337 5.59 10.48 -5.42
N ASP A 338 4.76 9.95 -4.52
CA ASP A 338 5.23 8.99 -3.52
C ASP A 338 5.54 7.65 -4.17
N ARG A 339 6.57 6.97 -3.70
CA ARG A 339 7.02 5.69 -4.28
C ARG A 339 6.06 4.55 -3.97
N PHE A 340 5.36 4.59 -2.83
CA PHE A 340 4.49 3.50 -2.35
C PHE A 340 3.08 3.99 -1.90
N PRO A 341 2.35 4.74 -2.75
CA PRO A 341 1.23 5.62 -2.36
C PRO A 341 -0.08 4.95 -1.87
N GLY A 342 -0.13 3.64 -1.66
CA GLY A 342 -1.29 2.93 -1.10
C GLY A 342 -2.66 3.24 -1.74
N LEU A 343 -3.73 2.93 -1.00
CA LEU A 343 -5.11 3.17 -1.43
C LEU A 343 -5.41 4.66 -1.63
N MET A 344 -4.88 5.49 -0.73
CA MET A 344 -5.22 6.91 -0.65
C MET A 344 -4.44 7.78 -1.65
N GLY A 345 -3.41 7.22 -2.30
CA GLY A 345 -2.61 7.93 -3.30
C GLY A 345 -1.43 8.73 -2.71
N TYR A 346 -1.07 8.50 -1.45
CA TYR A 346 0.06 9.10 -0.75
C TYR A 346 0.63 8.14 0.31
N GLY A 347 1.75 8.54 0.92
CA GLY A 347 2.29 7.84 2.08
C GLY A 347 3.19 6.65 1.74
N ASP A 348 3.41 5.80 2.75
CA ASP A 348 4.20 4.58 2.64
C ASP A 348 3.43 3.36 3.17
N THR A 349 3.37 2.31 2.36
CA THR A 349 2.64 1.06 2.65
C THR A 349 3.55 -0.12 2.99
N ARG A 350 4.86 0.11 3.10
CA ARG A 350 5.82 -0.94 3.46
C ARG A 350 5.66 -1.33 4.92
N TYR A 351 5.63 -2.63 5.18
CA TYR A 351 5.63 -3.15 6.54
C TYR A 351 7.04 -3.11 7.16
N GLU A 352 7.30 -2.07 7.91
CA GLU A 352 8.55 -1.72 8.58
C GLU A 352 8.71 -2.35 9.97
N GLY A 353 7.89 -3.33 10.35
CA GLY A 353 7.91 -3.93 11.69
C GLY A 353 9.24 -4.55 12.13
N LEU A 354 10.15 -4.84 11.20
CA LEU A 354 11.52 -5.33 11.46
C LEU A 354 12.57 -4.22 11.50
N VAL A 355 12.20 -2.98 11.19
CA VAL A 355 13.09 -1.82 11.12
C VAL A 355 12.98 -1.06 12.44
N PRO A 356 14.08 -0.84 13.19
CA PRO A 356 14.04 -0.04 14.40
C PRO A 356 13.41 1.34 14.13
N GLY A 357 12.51 1.79 15.01
CA GLY A 357 11.74 3.02 14.80
C GLY A 357 12.58 4.28 14.57
N GLN A 358 13.80 4.31 15.12
CA GLN A 358 14.74 5.42 14.96
C GLN A 358 15.43 5.46 13.59
N VAL A 359 15.35 4.38 12.81
CA VAL A 359 15.94 4.31 11.48
C VAL A 359 14.94 4.85 10.47
N GLY A 360 15.31 5.91 9.75
CA GLY A 360 14.49 6.50 8.70
C GLY A 360 14.21 5.52 7.55
N LEU A 361 13.02 5.62 6.96
CA LEU A 361 12.69 4.87 5.75
C LEU A 361 13.10 5.68 4.51
N PRO A 362 13.65 5.04 3.46
CA PRO A 362 13.99 5.72 2.23
C PRO A 362 12.70 5.94 1.45
N TYR A 363 12.13 7.15 1.53
CA TYR A 363 10.92 7.52 0.81
C TYR A 363 11.16 7.78 -0.68
N GLU A 364 12.39 8.13 -1.04
CA GLU A 364 12.85 8.31 -2.41
C GLU A 364 13.57 7.05 -2.93
N ALA A 365 13.72 6.97 -4.26
CA ALA A 365 14.39 5.86 -4.93
C ALA A 365 15.92 6.00 -4.92
N PHE A 366 16.56 5.80 -3.76
CA PHE A 366 18.01 5.72 -3.66
C PHE A 366 18.49 4.36 -3.15
N SER A 367 19.73 3.99 -3.50
CA SER A 367 20.38 2.79 -2.97
C SER A 367 20.66 2.95 -1.48
N ASN A 368 20.24 1.96 -0.69
CA ASN A 368 20.55 1.88 0.72
C ASN A 368 20.93 0.42 1.05
N PRO A 369 22.19 0.15 1.42
CA PRO A 369 22.66 -1.22 1.67
C PRO A 369 21.83 -2.00 2.70
N MET A 370 21.28 -1.32 3.71
CA MET A 370 20.44 -1.97 4.73
C MET A 370 19.11 -2.45 4.13
N PHE A 371 18.44 -1.60 3.34
CA PHE A 371 17.16 -1.94 2.72
C PHE A 371 17.30 -2.79 1.45
N GLU A 372 18.51 -2.85 0.86
CA GLU A 372 18.86 -3.84 -0.16
C GLU A 372 19.07 -5.23 0.47
N ALA A 373 19.67 -5.30 1.66
CA ALA A 373 19.86 -6.55 2.39
C ALA A 373 18.58 -7.05 3.08
N ILE A 374 17.70 -6.13 3.48
CA ILE A 374 16.41 -6.41 4.12
C ILE A 374 15.30 -5.71 3.31
N PRO A 375 14.85 -6.32 2.19
CA PRO A 375 13.80 -5.74 1.39
C PRO A 375 12.50 -5.61 2.20
N ILE A 376 11.93 -4.42 2.17
CA ILE A 376 10.60 -4.15 2.72
C ILE A 376 9.63 -3.94 1.56
N GLU A 377 8.75 -4.92 1.37
CA GLU A 377 7.80 -4.91 0.27
C GLU A 377 6.62 -3.95 0.57
N PRO A 378 6.21 -3.13 -0.40
CA PRO A 378 4.99 -2.32 -0.25
C PRO A 378 3.77 -3.22 -0.31
N THR A 379 2.80 -2.99 0.59
CA THR A 379 1.55 -3.78 0.61
C THR A 379 0.50 -3.28 -0.37
N GLY A 380 0.58 -2.01 -0.79
CA GLY A 380 -0.44 -1.37 -1.62
C GLY A 380 -1.77 -1.10 -0.89
N LEU A 381 -1.84 -1.37 0.42
CA LEU A 381 -3.03 -1.18 1.26
C LEU A 381 -3.11 0.28 1.78
N LEU A 382 -3.65 0.49 2.99
CA LEU A 382 -3.55 1.78 3.69
C LEU A 382 -2.11 2.05 4.13
N SER A 383 -1.68 3.31 4.03
CA SER A 383 -0.37 3.79 4.46
C SER A 383 -0.24 3.86 5.98
N ALA A 384 0.99 4.00 6.49
CA ALA A 384 1.22 4.22 7.92
C ALA A 384 0.47 5.45 8.45
N THR A 385 0.45 6.55 7.68
CA THR A 385 -0.28 7.77 8.02
C THR A 385 -1.79 7.54 8.09
N ASP A 386 -2.36 6.76 7.17
CA ASP A 386 -3.78 6.38 7.21
C ASP A 386 -4.10 5.62 8.49
N VAL A 387 -3.29 4.62 8.82
CA VAL A 387 -3.51 3.77 10.00
C VAL A 387 -3.36 4.55 11.29
N ALA A 388 -2.36 5.43 11.39
CA ALA A 388 -2.18 6.31 12.54
C ALA A 388 -3.40 7.23 12.74
N THR A 389 -3.90 7.83 11.66
CA THR A 389 -5.04 8.75 11.71
C THR A 389 -6.34 8.03 12.05
N LEU A 390 -6.61 6.90 11.41
CA LEU A 390 -7.79 6.10 11.69
C LEU A 390 -7.77 5.62 13.15
N ASN A 391 -6.66 5.03 13.63
CA ASN A 391 -6.59 4.57 15.01
C ASN A 391 -6.72 5.70 16.04
N ALA A 392 -6.27 6.91 15.72
CA ALA A 392 -6.45 8.08 16.57
C ALA A 392 -7.92 8.52 16.71
N ALA A 393 -8.71 8.41 15.65
CA ALA A 393 -10.14 8.71 15.69
C ALA A 393 -10.91 7.81 16.67
N PHE A 394 -10.34 6.66 17.04
CA PHE A 394 -10.93 5.64 17.91
C PHE A 394 -10.10 5.44 19.19
N GLY A 395 -9.83 6.53 19.90
CA GLY A 395 -9.18 6.50 21.22
C GLY A 395 -7.67 6.21 21.21
N GLY A 396 -7.07 6.04 20.03
CA GLY A 396 -5.62 6.07 19.87
C GLY A 396 -5.04 7.48 20.09
N PRO A 397 -3.71 7.59 20.26
CA PRO A 397 -3.06 8.89 20.33
C PRO A 397 -3.23 9.62 18.98
N ALA A 398 -3.64 10.89 19.02
CA ALA A 398 -3.71 11.75 17.85
C ALA A 398 -2.38 11.72 17.06
N PRO A 399 -2.41 11.73 15.71
CA PRO A 399 -1.20 11.90 14.92
C PRO A 399 -0.63 13.27 15.26
N VAL A 400 0.63 13.29 15.69
CA VAL A 400 1.33 14.51 16.04
C VAL A 400 2.59 14.61 15.20
N LEU A 401 2.96 15.83 14.86
CA LEU A 401 4.26 16.08 14.26
C LEU A 401 5.35 15.99 15.34
N PRO A 402 6.58 15.60 14.96
CA PRO A 402 7.73 15.69 15.85
C PRO A 402 7.91 17.13 16.35
N LYS A 403 8.21 17.32 17.64
CA LYS A 403 8.46 18.66 18.20
C LYS A 403 9.66 19.36 17.57
N THR A 404 10.62 18.58 17.10
CA THR A 404 11.84 19.04 16.46
C THR A 404 12.12 18.20 15.23
N VAL A 405 12.40 18.85 14.10
CA VAL A 405 12.73 18.18 12.85
C VAL A 405 14.13 18.63 12.42
N LEU A 406 15.08 17.70 12.48
CA LEU A 406 16.42 17.87 11.95
C LEU A 406 16.44 17.34 10.52
N LEU A 407 16.74 18.21 9.56
CA LEU A 407 16.99 17.83 8.19
C LEU A 407 18.43 17.36 8.08
N HIS A 408 18.64 16.18 7.51
CA HIS A 408 19.96 15.68 7.15
C HIS A 408 20.05 15.62 5.62
N VAL A 409 20.67 16.65 5.05
CA VAL A 409 20.75 16.85 3.61
C VAL A 409 21.99 16.16 3.08
N GLN A 410 21.77 15.17 2.23
CA GLN A 410 22.81 14.31 1.68
C GLN A 410 22.75 14.29 0.15
N ASN A 411 23.90 14.08 -0.48
CA ASN A 411 23.95 13.79 -1.91
C ASN A 411 23.47 12.35 -2.20
N GLN A 412 23.42 11.96 -3.48
CA GLN A 412 23.07 10.57 -3.87
C GLN A 412 24.03 9.52 -3.29
N ALA A 413 25.30 9.87 -3.07
CA ALA A 413 26.30 8.99 -2.46
C ALA A 413 26.17 8.85 -0.92
N GLY A 414 25.37 9.70 -0.28
CA GLY A 414 25.15 9.70 1.18
C GLY A 414 26.16 10.51 1.97
N GLU A 415 26.94 11.35 1.30
CA GLU A 415 27.77 12.34 1.96
C GLU A 415 26.89 13.54 2.34
N GLY A 416 27.00 13.97 3.60
CA GLY A 416 26.33 15.18 4.08
C GLY A 416 26.84 16.42 3.34
N LEU A 417 25.94 17.30 2.94
CA LEU A 417 26.26 18.49 2.17
C LEU A 417 26.46 19.69 3.08
N ASP A 418 27.72 20.01 3.41
CA ASP A 418 28.07 21.15 4.27
C ASP A 418 27.88 22.49 3.56
N GLY A 419 27.29 23.48 4.23
CA GLY A 419 27.14 24.84 3.71
C GLY A 419 26.13 24.98 2.55
N ALA A 420 25.30 23.97 2.30
CA ALA A 420 24.24 24.03 1.32
C ALA A 420 23.15 25.01 1.77
N GLU A 421 22.72 25.88 0.86
CA GLU A 421 21.58 26.77 1.09
C GLU A 421 20.28 26.03 0.78
N LEU A 422 19.32 26.09 1.70
CA LEU A 422 18.00 25.50 1.56
C LEU A 422 16.95 26.62 1.55
N GLN A 423 16.17 26.72 0.47
CA GLN A 423 15.01 27.60 0.39
C GLN A 423 13.75 26.73 0.39
N ILE A 424 12.87 26.94 1.37
CA ILE A 424 11.70 26.09 1.60
C ILE A 424 10.44 26.82 1.16
N PHE A 425 9.68 26.20 0.26
CA PHE A 425 8.41 26.68 -0.26
C PHE A 425 7.30 25.74 0.21
N GLN A 426 6.14 26.28 0.56
CA GLN A 426 5.00 25.48 1.02
C GLN A 426 3.91 25.48 -0.04
N THR A 427 3.28 24.34 -0.25
CA THR A 427 2.13 24.23 -1.15
C THR A 427 0.93 25.02 -0.64
N GLN A 428 0.05 25.41 -1.56
CA GLN A 428 -1.31 25.89 -1.30
C GLN A 428 -2.21 25.13 -2.27
N ASP A 429 -3.20 24.41 -1.75
CA ASP A 429 -4.08 23.52 -2.53
C ASP A 429 -3.30 22.54 -3.43
N GLY A 430 -2.18 22.02 -2.93
CA GLY A 430 -1.31 21.09 -3.65
C GLY A 430 -0.42 21.72 -4.71
N LYS A 431 -0.36 23.06 -4.79
CA LYS A 431 0.39 23.80 -5.80
C LYS A 431 1.42 24.73 -5.18
N ILE A 432 2.51 24.96 -5.90
CA ILE A 432 3.48 26.04 -5.59
C ILE A 432 3.19 27.20 -6.55
N ALA A 433 2.84 28.36 -5.99
CA ALA A 433 2.62 29.57 -6.80
C ALA A 433 3.91 29.99 -7.54
N LYS A 434 3.76 30.54 -8.74
CA LYS A 434 4.90 30.94 -9.59
C LYS A 434 5.79 32.00 -8.94
N ASP A 435 5.18 32.87 -8.15
CA ASP A 435 5.78 33.97 -7.40
C ASP A 435 5.91 33.63 -5.90
N ALA A 436 5.86 32.33 -5.56
CA ALA A 436 6.04 31.89 -4.18
C ALA A 436 7.39 32.37 -3.64
N THR A 437 7.33 33.00 -2.46
CA THR A 437 8.53 33.35 -1.69
C THR A 437 8.87 32.22 -0.74
N SER A 438 10.16 32.05 -0.45
CA SER A 438 10.58 31.05 0.53
C SER A 438 10.01 31.41 1.91
N ARG A 439 9.42 30.42 2.57
CA ARG A 439 8.94 30.53 3.95
C ARG A 439 10.09 30.55 4.95
N VAL A 440 11.13 29.79 4.63
CA VAL A 440 12.31 29.61 5.46
C VAL A 440 13.51 29.49 4.54
N THR A 441 14.61 30.14 4.92
CA THR A 441 15.94 29.91 4.33
C THR A 441 16.86 29.37 5.42
N LEU A 442 17.50 28.23 5.16
CA LEU A 442 18.43 27.57 6.08
C LEU A 442 19.78 27.37 5.40
N THR A 443 20.82 27.20 6.18
CA THR A 443 22.13 26.73 5.70
C THR A 443 22.50 25.49 6.48
N THR A 444 22.94 24.44 5.79
CA THR A 444 23.39 23.22 6.45
C THR A 444 24.72 23.46 7.18
N THR A 445 24.82 22.86 8.36
CA THR A 445 26.05 22.84 9.17
C THR A 445 26.88 21.61 8.82
N LYS A 446 27.99 21.40 9.54
CA LYS A 446 28.88 20.25 9.36
C LYS A 446 28.12 18.93 9.47
N GLY A 447 28.35 18.03 8.52
CA GLY A 447 27.59 16.78 8.36
C GLY A 447 26.28 16.96 7.60
N GLY A 448 26.05 18.10 6.93
CA GLY A 448 24.85 18.35 6.13
C GLY A 448 23.55 18.53 6.92
N THR A 449 23.59 19.01 8.16
CA THR A 449 22.38 19.10 9.00
C THR A 449 21.82 20.51 9.10
N ALA A 450 20.49 20.64 9.08
CA ALA A 450 19.78 21.90 9.29
C ALA A 450 18.54 21.69 10.17
N LEU A 451 18.26 22.63 11.08
CA LEU A 451 17.10 22.54 11.97
C LEU A 451 15.90 23.23 11.33
N LEU A 452 14.81 22.50 11.11
CA LEU A 452 13.55 23.10 10.68
C LEU A 452 12.94 23.88 11.85
N PRO A 453 12.43 25.11 11.65
CA PRO A 453 11.74 25.84 12.70
C PRO A 453 10.59 25.02 13.31
N GLY A 454 10.45 25.06 14.63
CA GLY A 454 9.40 24.39 15.38
C GLY A 454 8.31 25.34 15.88
N GLY A 455 7.28 24.77 16.53
CA GLY A 455 6.17 25.54 17.11
C GLY A 455 5.41 26.37 16.07
N ASP A 456 4.97 27.57 16.43
CA ASP A 456 4.20 28.46 15.54
C ASP A 456 4.99 28.96 14.33
N SER A 457 6.32 28.88 14.39
CA SER A 457 7.22 29.21 13.28
C SER A 457 7.46 28.04 12.34
N SER A 458 6.95 26.85 12.66
CA SER A 458 7.07 25.69 11.79
C SER A 458 6.34 25.93 10.47
N PRO A 459 6.94 25.54 9.33
CA PRO A 459 6.22 25.59 8.06
C PRO A 459 4.99 24.65 8.06
N PHE A 460 4.88 23.71 9.01
CA PHE A 460 3.71 22.86 9.19
C PHE A 460 2.77 23.32 10.33
N ALA A 461 2.98 24.49 10.94
CA ALA A 461 2.21 24.92 12.13
C ALA A 461 0.71 25.12 11.87
N LYS A 462 0.31 25.38 10.61
CA LYS A 462 -1.08 25.68 10.23
C LYS A 462 -1.49 24.88 9.01
N LEU A 463 -1.57 23.56 9.15
CA LEU A 463 -2.11 22.70 8.11
C LEU A 463 -3.59 23.01 7.87
N ASP A 464 -3.96 23.12 6.59
CA ASP A 464 -5.34 23.11 6.12
C ASP A 464 -6.00 21.78 6.55
N PRO A 465 -7.26 21.76 6.99
CA PRO A 465 -8.07 20.54 7.15
C PRO A 465 -7.98 19.53 5.99
N THR A 466 -7.81 19.99 4.75
CA THR A 466 -7.63 19.14 3.55
C THR A 466 -6.19 18.69 3.33
N GLY A 467 -5.22 19.28 4.04
CA GLY A 467 -3.79 19.06 3.86
C GLY A 467 -3.20 19.64 2.57
N GLY A 468 -3.91 20.54 1.87
CA GLY A 468 -3.42 21.18 0.64
C GLY A 468 -2.09 21.94 0.80
N ASN A 469 -1.72 22.31 2.02
CA ASN A 469 -0.43 22.94 2.36
C ASN A 469 0.53 22.01 3.13
N GLY A 470 0.29 20.70 3.08
CA GLY A 470 1.07 19.66 3.78
C GLY A 470 2.34 19.21 3.05
N ALA A 471 2.72 19.83 1.93
CA ALA A 471 3.96 19.52 1.24
C ALA A 471 4.90 20.73 1.19
N LEU A 472 6.19 20.49 1.42
CA LEU A 472 7.26 21.47 1.29
C LEU A 472 8.14 21.10 0.10
N LEU A 473 8.27 22.02 -0.85
CA LEU A 473 9.27 21.98 -1.89
C LEU A 473 10.55 22.62 -1.35
N ILE A 474 11.64 21.87 -1.36
CA ILE A 474 12.93 22.33 -0.84
C ILE A 474 13.87 22.49 -2.03
N LYS A 475 14.27 23.74 -2.29
CA LYS A 475 15.35 24.07 -3.20
C LYS A 475 16.66 24.02 -2.44
N ALA A 476 17.55 23.12 -2.84
CA ALA A 476 18.88 23.00 -2.27
C ALA A 476 19.93 23.48 -3.28
N THR A 477 20.83 24.37 -2.85
CA THR A 477 21.92 24.88 -3.67
C THR A 477 23.26 24.56 -3.01
N ALA A 478 24.15 23.88 -3.74
CA ALA A 478 25.53 23.66 -3.34
C ALA A 478 26.44 23.56 -4.57
N ASN A 479 27.69 24.00 -4.45
CA ASN A 479 28.71 23.88 -5.51
C ASN A 479 28.29 24.44 -6.88
N GLY A 480 27.46 25.49 -6.88
CA GLY A 480 26.97 26.13 -8.10
C GLY A 480 25.81 25.40 -8.80
N VAL A 481 25.29 24.32 -8.21
CA VAL A 481 24.16 23.55 -8.74
C VAL A 481 22.96 23.70 -7.80
N THR A 482 21.76 23.74 -8.39
CA THR A 482 20.48 23.74 -7.67
C THR A 482 19.74 22.45 -7.95
N GLU A 483 19.20 21.84 -6.90
CA GLU A 483 18.32 20.68 -6.96
C GLU A 483 17.09 20.88 -6.10
N TRP A 484 16.10 20.01 -6.30
CA TRP A 484 14.81 20.09 -5.62
C TRP A 484 14.44 18.73 -5.01
N THR A 485 13.85 18.76 -3.82
CA THR A 485 13.28 17.58 -3.13
C THR A 485 12.01 17.98 -2.40
N TRP A 486 11.25 17.00 -1.93
CA TRP A 486 10.00 17.18 -1.21
C TRP A 486 10.13 16.67 0.22
N LEU A 487 9.66 17.47 1.17
CA LEU A 487 9.35 17.01 2.53
C LEU A 487 7.85 17.14 2.76
N LYS A 488 7.19 16.02 3.03
CA LYS A 488 5.74 15.97 3.19
C LYS A 488 5.34 15.74 4.63
N ASN A 489 4.20 16.28 5.00
CA ASN A 489 3.63 16.19 6.33
C ASN A 489 3.42 14.72 6.74
N TRP A 490 2.93 13.87 5.82
CA TRP A 490 2.75 12.45 6.09
C TRP A 490 4.06 11.75 6.50
N GLN A 491 5.23 12.15 5.97
CA GLN A 491 6.52 11.57 6.35
C GLN A 491 6.86 11.85 7.83
N LEU A 492 6.44 13.01 8.33
CA LEU A 492 6.61 13.40 9.73
C LEU A 492 5.62 12.64 10.63
N ILE A 493 4.38 12.45 10.18
CA ILE A 493 3.37 11.65 10.88
C ILE A 493 3.83 10.20 11.02
N ASP A 494 4.33 9.59 9.94
CA ASP A 494 4.88 8.23 9.97
C ASP A 494 6.04 8.13 10.95
N THR A 495 6.98 9.07 10.89
CA THR A 495 8.17 9.10 11.74
C THR A 495 7.81 9.25 13.22
N ALA A 496 6.84 10.12 13.55
CA ALA A 496 6.34 10.29 14.91
C ALA A 496 5.55 9.07 15.40
N SER A 497 4.78 8.43 14.53
CA SER A 497 4.01 7.22 14.83
C SER A 497 4.92 6.04 15.17
N ARG A 498 6.08 5.94 14.51
CA ARG A 498 7.16 4.99 14.80
C ARG A 498 7.96 5.30 16.08
N GLY A 499 7.59 6.35 16.82
CA GLY A 499 8.14 6.69 18.14
C GLY A 499 8.97 7.97 18.21
N ASN A 500 9.27 8.62 17.10
CA ASN A 500 10.15 9.81 17.06
C ASN A 500 9.38 11.12 17.30
N ARG A 501 8.62 11.19 18.40
CA ARG A 501 7.74 12.35 18.70
C ARG A 501 8.48 13.58 19.22
N VAL A 502 9.64 13.37 19.87
CA VAL A 502 10.42 14.47 20.46
C VAL A 502 11.31 15.12 19.39
N ALA A 503 12.07 14.30 18.66
CA ALA A 503 12.90 14.74 17.58
C ALA A 503 12.87 13.70 16.45
N ALA A 504 12.75 14.17 15.22
CA ALA A 504 12.86 13.37 14.02
C ALA A 504 14.06 13.82 13.20
N ILE A 505 14.81 12.87 12.67
CA ILE A 505 15.85 13.12 11.66
C ILE A 505 15.26 12.71 10.32
N MET A 506 15.12 13.68 9.41
CA MET A 506 14.60 13.48 8.07
C MET A 506 15.75 13.54 7.08
N ASP A 507 16.10 12.40 6.50
CA ASP A 507 17.08 12.34 5.43
C ASP A 507 16.47 12.94 4.15
N LEU A 508 17.06 14.03 3.68
CA LEU A 508 16.72 14.66 2.41
C LEU A 508 17.83 14.35 1.41
N ARG A 509 17.50 13.51 0.43
CA ARG A 509 18.43 13.14 -0.63
C ARG A 509 18.23 14.08 -1.80
N VAL A 510 19.27 14.86 -2.09
CA VAL A 510 19.28 15.79 -3.22
C VAL A 510 20.38 15.38 -4.17
N ALA A 511 20.13 15.45 -5.47
CA ALA A 511 21.08 15.02 -6.47
C ALA A 511 22.25 16.00 -6.64
N LEU A 512 22.70 16.74 -5.62
CA LEU A 512 23.75 17.77 -5.72
C LEU A 512 25.16 17.15 -5.83
N PRO A 513 26.09 17.79 -6.57
CA PRO A 513 27.46 17.29 -6.69
C PRO A 513 28.31 17.60 -5.44
N SER A 514 29.25 16.73 -5.11
CA SER A 514 30.22 16.97 -4.01
C SER A 514 31.29 18.03 -4.34
N LEU A 515 31.50 18.33 -5.63
CA LEU A 515 32.44 19.35 -6.12
C LEU A 515 31.79 20.19 -7.23
N PRO A 516 32.23 21.43 -7.47
CA PRO A 516 31.75 22.22 -8.59
C PRO A 516 31.95 21.51 -9.93
N LEU A 517 31.04 21.69 -10.89
CA LEU A 517 31.08 21.02 -12.19
C LEU A 517 31.58 21.96 -13.30
N GLU A 518 32.13 21.37 -14.36
CA GLU A 518 32.41 22.02 -15.65
C GLU A 518 31.26 21.75 -16.64
N SER A 519 30.07 22.30 -16.36
CA SER A 519 28.80 22.00 -17.05
C SER A 519 28.85 22.11 -18.58
N GLU A 520 29.70 22.98 -19.11
CA GLU A 520 29.85 23.20 -20.56
C GLU A 520 30.64 22.09 -21.27
N THR A 521 31.20 21.13 -20.54
CA THR A 521 32.06 20.06 -21.10
C THR A 521 31.36 18.71 -21.04
N ASN A 522 31.08 18.13 -22.21
CA ASN A 522 30.70 16.72 -22.33
C ASN A 522 31.92 15.87 -22.72
N LEU A 523 32.42 15.05 -21.79
CA LEU A 523 33.55 14.16 -22.02
C LEU A 523 33.22 12.96 -22.90
N ALA A 524 31.92 12.61 -23.01
CA ALA A 524 31.42 11.49 -23.81
C ALA A 524 31.16 11.85 -25.28
N ALA A 525 31.06 13.13 -25.61
CA ALA A 525 30.85 13.59 -26.98
C ALA A 525 31.92 13.02 -27.93
N ASP A 526 31.49 12.44 -29.05
CA ASP A 526 32.34 11.84 -30.09
C ASP A 526 33.32 10.76 -29.56
N ARG A 527 32.94 10.05 -28.49
CA ARG A 527 33.75 8.95 -27.91
C ARG A 527 33.47 7.59 -28.54
N ILE A 528 34.17 6.57 -28.06
CA ILE A 528 33.91 5.19 -28.47
C ILE A 528 32.87 4.63 -27.52
N VAL A 529 31.81 4.06 -28.11
CA VAL A 529 30.73 3.39 -27.39
C VAL A 529 30.60 1.94 -27.86
N SER A 530 30.35 1.03 -26.91
CA SER A 530 30.13 -0.39 -27.17
C SER A 530 29.05 -0.94 -26.25
N ASP A 531 28.44 -2.07 -26.60
CA ASP A 531 27.41 -2.72 -25.79
C ASP A 531 27.68 -4.22 -25.62
N SER A 532 26.92 -4.85 -24.72
CA SER A 532 26.99 -6.30 -24.46
C SER A 532 26.59 -7.16 -25.67
N ALA A 533 25.88 -6.60 -26.64
CA ALA A 533 25.41 -7.29 -27.83
C ALA A 533 26.43 -7.28 -28.99
N GLY A 534 27.51 -6.51 -28.88
CA GLY A 534 28.49 -6.33 -29.96
C GLY A 534 27.92 -5.56 -31.15
N SER A 535 27.01 -4.61 -30.89
CA SER A 535 26.41 -3.74 -31.89
C SER A 535 27.47 -2.92 -32.62
N VAL A 536 27.24 -2.69 -33.92
CA VAL A 536 28.13 -1.82 -34.72
C VAL A 536 28.04 -0.37 -34.22
N PRO A 537 29.14 0.41 -34.25
CA PRO A 537 29.17 1.77 -33.69
C PRO A 537 28.06 2.70 -34.19
N ALA A 538 27.66 2.58 -35.46
CA ALA A 538 26.58 3.39 -36.04
C ALA A 538 25.22 3.22 -35.33
N LYS A 539 24.95 2.08 -34.70
CA LYS A 539 23.72 1.85 -33.92
C LYS A 539 23.74 2.51 -32.55
N LEU A 540 24.94 2.77 -32.03
CA LEU A 540 25.15 3.34 -30.70
C LEU A 540 25.53 4.83 -30.76
N ALA A 541 25.81 5.36 -31.96
CA ALA A 541 26.25 6.73 -32.19
C ALA A 541 25.31 7.78 -31.57
N ALA A 542 24.01 7.52 -31.53
CA ALA A 542 23.03 8.39 -30.88
C ALA A 542 23.43 8.75 -29.44
N LEU A 543 24.03 7.81 -28.70
CA LEU A 543 24.35 8.00 -27.28
C LEU A 543 25.42 9.08 -27.00
N ILE A 544 26.08 9.59 -28.02
CA ILE A 544 27.27 10.47 -27.91
C ILE A 544 27.36 11.51 -29.03
N ASP A 545 26.30 11.70 -29.83
CA ASP A 545 26.30 12.57 -31.01
C ASP A 545 25.93 14.03 -30.68
N GLY A 546 25.60 14.31 -29.40
CA GLY A 546 25.19 15.63 -28.93
C GLY A 546 23.77 16.01 -29.33
N SER A 547 22.98 15.07 -29.88
CA SER A 547 21.60 15.25 -30.32
C SER A 547 20.63 14.57 -29.37
N ASN A 548 19.60 15.30 -28.94
CA ASN A 548 18.50 14.69 -28.17
C ASN A 548 17.42 14.07 -29.07
N GLU A 549 17.54 14.21 -30.40
CA GLU A 549 16.53 13.77 -31.38
C GLU A 549 16.75 12.33 -31.85
N THR A 550 17.96 11.79 -31.67
CA THR A 550 18.32 10.42 -32.01
C THR A 550 18.10 9.50 -30.79
N GLU A 551 18.09 8.18 -31.02
CA GLU A 551 18.06 7.20 -29.93
C GLU A 551 18.76 5.90 -30.31
N ALA A 552 19.33 5.24 -29.30
CA ALA A 552 19.84 3.89 -29.41
C ALA A 552 19.04 2.94 -28.53
N ALA A 553 18.74 1.76 -29.09
CA ALA A 553 18.17 0.65 -28.33
C ALA A 553 19.25 -0.02 -27.48
N LEU A 554 18.88 -0.37 -26.25
CA LEU A 554 19.70 -1.07 -25.29
C LEU A 554 19.17 -2.50 -25.06
N GLY A 555 20.06 -3.42 -24.72
CA GLY A 555 19.70 -4.80 -24.39
C GLY A 555 18.71 -4.90 -23.22
N GLY A 556 17.81 -5.87 -23.24
CA GLY A 556 16.73 -6.00 -22.25
C GLY A 556 16.98 -7.02 -21.13
N LYS A 557 18.09 -7.76 -21.18
CA LYS A 557 18.40 -8.80 -20.20
C LYS A 557 19.14 -8.20 -19.00
N PRO A 558 18.90 -8.70 -17.78
CA PRO A 558 19.76 -8.38 -16.65
C PRO A 558 21.22 -8.67 -16.99
N GLY A 559 22.11 -7.71 -16.71
CA GLY A 559 23.53 -7.77 -17.05
C GLY A 559 23.89 -7.25 -18.44
N ASP A 560 22.92 -6.95 -19.31
CA ASP A 560 23.19 -6.17 -20.52
C ASP A 560 23.80 -4.82 -20.16
N TRP A 561 24.72 -4.32 -20.97
CA TRP A 561 25.44 -3.09 -20.65
C TRP A 561 25.74 -2.27 -21.89
N VAL A 562 25.96 -0.97 -21.66
CA VAL A 562 26.57 -0.04 -22.61
C VAL A 562 27.76 0.64 -21.95
N GLU A 563 28.83 0.86 -22.70
CA GLU A 563 30.09 1.39 -22.20
C GLU A 563 30.64 2.50 -23.10
N ILE A 564 31.15 3.55 -22.46
CA ILE A 564 31.80 4.68 -23.10
C ILE A 564 33.27 4.72 -22.64
N ASP A 565 34.19 4.78 -23.62
CA ASP A 565 35.60 5.09 -23.39
C ASP A 565 35.85 6.60 -23.53
N LEU A 566 36.13 7.27 -22.40
CA LEU A 566 36.42 8.71 -22.35
C LEU A 566 37.80 9.09 -22.95
N GLY A 567 38.57 8.11 -23.42
CA GLY A 567 39.87 8.24 -24.08
C GLY A 567 41.07 8.41 -23.13
N ARG A 568 40.86 8.99 -21.95
CA ARG A 568 41.84 9.03 -20.86
C ARG A 568 41.14 9.22 -19.51
N ASP A 569 41.84 8.91 -18.43
CA ASP A 569 41.31 9.05 -17.09
C ASP A 569 40.91 10.51 -16.78
N ARG A 570 39.68 10.70 -16.29
CA ARG A 570 39.07 11.99 -15.97
C ARG A 570 38.38 11.95 -14.62
N THR A 571 38.49 13.04 -13.86
CA THR A 571 37.66 13.21 -12.67
C THR A 571 36.27 13.64 -13.09
N VAL A 572 35.31 12.72 -12.99
CA VAL A 572 33.91 12.94 -13.35
C VAL A 572 33.10 13.25 -12.10
N GLY A 573 32.19 14.22 -12.21
CA GLY A 573 31.26 14.60 -11.15
C GLY A 573 29.80 14.28 -11.45
N GLU A 574 29.43 14.16 -12.73
CA GLU A 574 28.04 13.91 -13.15
C GLU A 574 28.00 13.06 -14.43
N VAL A 575 27.00 12.17 -14.49
CA VAL A 575 26.54 11.51 -15.71
C VAL A 575 25.07 11.87 -15.89
N ASP A 576 24.73 12.49 -17.01
CA ASP A 576 23.35 12.87 -17.34
C ASP A 576 22.83 11.96 -18.47
N LEU A 577 21.65 11.37 -18.25
CA LEU A 577 21.05 10.40 -19.17
C LEU A 577 19.78 10.99 -19.78
N VAL A 578 19.78 11.16 -21.10
CA VAL A 578 18.65 11.71 -21.85
C VAL A 578 17.80 10.57 -22.43
N ALA A 579 16.49 10.64 -22.24
CA ALA A 579 15.57 9.63 -22.75
C ALA A 579 14.13 10.15 -22.87
N ASP A 580 13.25 9.34 -23.47
CA ASP A 580 11.81 9.50 -23.27
C ASP A 580 11.43 8.97 -21.88
N PRO A 581 10.47 9.60 -21.18
CA PRO A 581 9.92 9.05 -19.94
C PRO A 581 9.44 7.60 -20.13
N GLY A 582 9.94 6.69 -19.29
CA GLY A 582 9.59 5.26 -19.31
C GLY A 582 10.31 4.43 -20.39
N SER A 583 11.24 5.01 -21.16
CA SER A 583 11.99 4.25 -22.18
C SER A 583 13.27 3.61 -21.65
N VAL A 584 13.79 4.03 -20.49
CA VAL A 584 15.04 3.53 -19.90
C VAL A 584 14.79 2.24 -19.12
N TRP A 585 15.84 1.47 -18.86
CA TRP A 585 15.81 0.35 -17.91
C TRP A 585 15.22 0.77 -16.56
N THR A 586 14.40 -0.08 -15.96
CA THR A 586 13.75 0.24 -14.68
C THR A 586 14.73 0.36 -13.51
N ALA A 587 15.87 -0.32 -13.57
CA ALA A 587 16.96 -0.24 -12.60
C ALA A 587 18.29 -0.54 -13.28
N TYR A 588 19.36 0.13 -12.86
CA TYR A 588 20.70 -0.03 -13.45
C TYR A 588 21.82 0.49 -12.54
N ASP A 589 23.01 -0.07 -12.71
CA ASP A 589 24.23 0.40 -12.04
C ASP A 589 25.06 1.24 -13.02
N LEU A 590 25.62 2.35 -12.54
CA LEU A 590 26.71 3.06 -13.23
C LEU A 590 28.01 2.59 -12.58
N VAL A 591 28.80 1.81 -13.31
CA VAL A 591 30.09 1.30 -12.87
C VAL A 591 31.23 1.96 -13.64
N THR A 592 32.38 2.09 -12.98
CA THR A 592 33.52 2.85 -13.52
C THR A 592 34.83 2.12 -13.25
N TYR A 593 35.78 2.28 -14.18
CA TYR A 593 37.15 1.79 -14.02
C TYR A 593 38.15 2.59 -14.85
N SER A 594 39.41 2.48 -14.47
CA SER A 594 40.52 3.30 -14.98
C SER A 594 41.34 2.58 -16.04
N THR A 595 42.24 3.32 -16.67
CA THR A 595 43.24 2.74 -17.56
C THR A 595 44.04 1.62 -16.85
N GLY A 596 44.13 0.45 -17.47
CA GLY A 596 44.83 -0.71 -16.93
C GLY A 596 43.99 -1.62 -16.04
N GLN A 597 42.77 -1.22 -15.68
CA GLN A 597 41.80 -2.08 -14.99
C GLN A 597 40.92 -2.81 -16.00
N ARG A 598 40.47 -4.01 -15.63
CA ARG A 598 39.52 -4.79 -16.42
C ARG A 598 38.07 -4.46 -16.05
N PRO A 599 37.10 -4.77 -16.92
CA PRO A 599 35.69 -4.62 -16.59
C PRO A 599 35.25 -5.36 -15.32
N GLU A 600 35.87 -6.50 -15.01
CA GLU A 600 35.57 -7.26 -13.78
C GLU A 600 36.00 -6.53 -12.50
N GLU A 601 36.90 -5.54 -12.63
CA GLU A 601 37.38 -4.69 -11.54
C GLU A 601 36.57 -3.39 -11.41
N ALA A 602 35.53 -3.23 -12.24
CA ALA A 602 34.67 -2.05 -12.22
C ALA A 602 33.99 -1.89 -10.87
N GLN A 603 33.96 -0.65 -10.39
CA GLN A 603 33.34 -0.31 -9.12
C GLN A 603 32.09 0.53 -9.38
N ARG A 604 31.02 0.20 -8.65
CA ARG A 604 29.78 1.00 -8.66
C ARG A 604 30.09 2.43 -8.24
N TRP A 605 29.74 3.36 -9.11
CA TRP A 605 29.84 4.79 -8.88
C TRP A 605 28.52 5.36 -8.35
N THR A 606 27.40 4.93 -8.92
CA THR A 606 26.05 5.18 -8.42
C THR A 606 25.08 4.12 -8.98
N GLN A 607 23.83 4.14 -8.53
CA GLN A 607 22.81 3.14 -8.85
C GLN A 607 21.43 3.79 -8.93
N GLU A 608 20.69 3.42 -9.98
CA GLU A 608 19.27 3.71 -10.14
C GLU A 608 18.47 2.46 -9.75
N VAL A 609 17.56 2.62 -8.79
CA VAL A 609 16.72 1.52 -8.27
C VAL A 609 15.29 1.58 -8.78
N ASP A 610 14.85 2.74 -9.30
CA ASP A 610 13.53 2.97 -9.85
C ASP A 610 13.56 4.15 -10.84
N ALA A 611 13.97 3.88 -12.07
CA ALA A 611 14.08 4.89 -13.11
C ALA A 611 12.73 5.54 -13.45
N ASN A 612 11.62 4.81 -13.32
CA ASN A 612 10.28 5.38 -13.55
C ASN A 612 9.99 6.49 -12.54
N TRP A 613 10.28 6.24 -11.26
CA TRP A 613 10.17 7.26 -10.22
C TRP A 613 11.13 8.43 -10.46
N SER A 614 12.40 8.15 -10.77
CA SER A 614 13.41 9.18 -10.98
C SER A 614 13.12 10.06 -12.19
N TYR A 615 12.69 9.50 -13.32
CA TYR A 615 12.32 10.28 -14.51
C TYR A 615 11.01 11.05 -14.34
N HIS A 616 10.16 10.67 -13.38
CA HIS A 616 8.99 11.46 -13.02
C HIS A 616 9.32 12.62 -12.06
N ASN A 617 10.15 12.34 -11.05
CA ASN A 617 10.38 13.27 -9.93
C ASN A 617 11.66 14.12 -10.07
N ARG A 618 12.67 13.63 -10.79
CA ARG A 618 14.01 14.25 -10.92
C ARG A 618 14.33 14.75 -12.32
N ARG A 619 13.37 14.74 -13.25
CA ARG A 619 13.62 15.12 -14.65
C ARG A 619 13.86 16.61 -14.84
N ASP A 620 14.76 16.91 -15.77
CA ASP A 620 14.84 18.22 -16.41
C ASP A 620 14.30 18.11 -17.84
N PRO A 621 13.26 18.91 -18.21
CA PRO A 621 12.70 18.84 -19.55
C PRO A 621 13.68 19.46 -20.56
N LEU A 622 13.93 18.73 -21.64
CA LEU A 622 14.73 19.22 -22.77
C LEU A 622 13.85 19.54 -23.98
N SER A 623 12.80 18.74 -24.23
CA SER A 623 11.78 18.98 -25.25
C SER A 623 10.43 18.41 -24.80
N ALA A 624 9.40 18.42 -25.66
CA ALA A 624 8.07 17.91 -25.33
C ALA A 624 8.07 16.44 -24.85
N ASN A 625 8.97 15.62 -25.41
CA ASN A 625 9.07 14.20 -25.09
C ASN A 625 10.41 13.80 -24.46
N ARG A 626 11.47 14.64 -24.58
CA ARG A 626 12.79 14.32 -24.04
C ARG A 626 13.03 14.96 -22.69
N VAL A 627 13.56 14.16 -21.78
CA VAL A 627 13.95 14.59 -20.45
C VAL A 627 15.33 14.07 -20.12
N SER A 628 16.02 14.76 -19.23
CA SER A 628 17.31 14.30 -18.69
C SER A 628 17.21 14.06 -17.19
N VAL A 629 18.05 13.14 -16.69
CA VAL A 629 18.19 12.86 -15.27
C VAL A 629 19.67 12.77 -14.94
N ALA A 630 20.11 13.69 -14.08
CA ALA A 630 21.48 13.72 -13.59
C ALA A 630 21.72 12.65 -12.50
N TYR A 631 22.86 11.97 -12.63
CA TYR A 631 23.41 11.03 -11.66
C TYR A 631 24.74 11.58 -11.14
N ARG A 632 24.82 11.83 -9.83
CA ARG A 632 25.97 12.50 -9.20
C ARG A 632 26.53 11.62 -8.09
N GLY A 633 27.48 10.76 -8.44
CA GLY A 633 28.25 9.95 -7.49
C GLY A 633 29.41 10.73 -6.87
N LYS A 634 30.13 10.10 -5.92
CA LYS A 634 31.35 10.67 -5.36
C LYS A 634 32.36 10.93 -6.48
N PRO A 635 32.93 12.15 -6.64
CA PRO A 635 33.85 12.44 -7.73
C PRO A 635 34.98 11.44 -7.79
N ARG A 636 35.16 10.84 -8.97
CA ARG A 636 36.12 9.75 -9.18
C ARG A 636 36.84 9.93 -10.50
N ARG A 637 38.12 9.59 -10.49
CA ARG A 637 38.94 9.51 -11.69
C ARG A 637 38.76 8.15 -12.37
N PHE A 638 38.26 8.12 -13.60
CA PHE A 638 38.10 6.91 -14.41
C PHE A 638 38.14 7.22 -15.91
N ARG A 639 38.33 6.18 -16.74
CA ARG A 639 38.30 6.27 -18.20
C ARG A 639 37.06 5.62 -18.80
N PHE A 640 36.61 4.52 -18.22
CA PHE A 640 35.47 3.76 -18.73
C PHE A 640 34.26 3.99 -17.83
N LEU A 641 33.16 4.40 -18.44
CA LEU A 641 31.83 4.41 -17.82
C LEU A 641 31.03 3.28 -18.43
N ARG A 642 30.52 2.38 -17.60
CA ARG A 642 29.61 1.31 -18.04
C ARG A 642 28.29 1.41 -17.29
N ILE A 643 27.19 1.40 -18.02
CA ILE A 643 25.82 1.38 -17.48
C ILE A 643 25.31 -0.05 -17.64
N VAL A 644 24.94 -0.71 -16.53
CA VAL A 644 24.59 -2.13 -16.49
C VAL A 644 23.12 -2.28 -16.09
N ASN A 645 22.33 -2.95 -16.94
CA ASN A 645 20.94 -3.25 -16.70
C ASN A 645 20.77 -4.19 -15.50
N ARG A 646 19.93 -3.79 -14.54
CA ARG A 646 19.50 -4.66 -13.43
C ARG A 646 18.02 -5.04 -13.53
N GLY A 647 17.28 -4.34 -14.38
CA GLY A 647 15.90 -4.64 -14.72
C GLY A 647 15.78 -5.81 -15.70
N ARG A 648 14.54 -6.04 -16.12
CA ARG A 648 14.17 -7.07 -17.12
C ARG A 648 13.49 -6.45 -18.35
N THR A 649 13.56 -5.13 -18.49
CA THR A 649 12.95 -4.39 -19.58
C THR A 649 14.01 -3.99 -20.59
N PRO A 650 13.69 -3.95 -21.90
CA PRO A 650 14.48 -3.22 -22.88
C PRO A 650 14.61 -1.75 -22.49
N GLY A 651 15.71 -1.12 -22.90
CA GLY A 651 15.97 0.29 -22.66
C GLY A 651 16.19 1.05 -23.96
N ARG A 652 15.98 2.36 -23.94
CA ARG A 652 16.38 3.30 -24.98
C ARG A 652 16.90 4.56 -24.33
N LEU A 653 18.03 5.04 -24.84
CA LEU A 653 18.64 6.31 -24.46
C LEU A 653 18.85 7.15 -25.71
N ALA A 654 18.63 8.45 -25.57
CA ALA A 654 18.92 9.43 -26.61
C ALA A 654 20.38 9.84 -26.55
N GLU A 655 20.89 10.23 -25.38
CA GLU A 655 22.24 10.78 -25.21
C GLU A 655 22.77 10.43 -23.81
N ILE A 656 24.09 10.25 -23.69
CA ILE A 656 24.82 10.07 -22.43
C ILE A 656 25.86 11.18 -22.31
N LYS A 657 25.66 12.11 -21.37
CA LYS A 657 26.61 13.19 -21.11
C LYS A 657 27.45 12.87 -19.88
N VAL A 658 28.76 13.11 -19.98
CA VAL A 658 29.70 12.87 -18.88
C VAL A 658 30.40 14.18 -18.54
N ILE A 659 30.13 14.73 -17.36
CA ILE A 659 30.54 16.09 -16.99
C ILE A 659 31.69 16.03 -15.96
N PRO A 660 32.81 16.74 -16.21
CA PRO A 660 33.94 16.77 -15.28
C PRO A 660 33.62 17.53 -13.99
N ALA A 661 34.27 17.11 -12.90
CA ALA A 661 34.34 17.92 -11.68
C ALA A 661 35.54 18.88 -11.74
N LYS A 662 35.35 20.11 -11.25
CA LYS A 662 36.42 21.10 -11.02
C LYS A 662 37.25 20.65 -9.83
N VAL A 663 38.44 20.12 -10.10
CA VAL A 663 39.42 19.80 -9.06
C VAL A 663 40.36 21.00 -8.95
N ALA A 664 40.56 21.53 -7.74
CA ALA A 664 41.60 22.53 -7.51
C ALA A 664 42.95 21.93 -7.95
N GLN A 665 43.64 22.61 -8.86
CA GLN A 665 44.94 22.19 -9.37
C GLN A 665 46.01 22.27 -8.29
#